data_AF-A0A2R6NFI1-F1
#
_entry.id   AF-A0A2R6NFI1-F1
#
_cell.length_a   1.000
_cell.length_b   1.000
_cell.length_c   1.000
_cell.angle_alpha   90.00
_cell.angle_beta   90.00
_cell.angle_gamma   90.00
#
_symmetry.space_group_name_H-M   'P 1'
#
loop_
_entity.id
_entity.type
_entity.pdbx_description
1 polymer ?
#
loop_
_entity_poly.entity_id
_entity_poly.type
_entity_poly.pdbx_seq_one_letter_code
_entity_poly.pdbx_strand_id
1 'polypeptide(L)'
;MDMFKVVWKQVVSAIAYAFITFEDDYIIERAIAGFKQCATLARQYQMPDVFDYVVVSLSQATGLLSESLPSQVPNFPVVEVDGQSLTVSTLSVKFGTNFKGQLAAVVLFNIVNGNGHALREGWTQVRGSSKLALKLLMIHYIQIFEMFENLFFHSLLPARMLQMEDFLGGVSTIPLRRNQPARAPQRSDGLLSALSSYLMTPYNSSTEALPDATDADVENTLCTIDCINACRFDELYAQIIQLDLEALVAAVRALEALAHERTVTRLKQESHDVGYETANEESFILPFDPVSIFLLEAMVSITCQTPQHIEDIWPVVFEHLSALISTPTQYSILLIERAVVGLLRICLILAQRPSLRDQVYVSFDLLAGLPPTICNAVAEQVAAGLILLASKHKEIISSQTEWNIVFALLRSTIDHAEASRQSFELIHKMVSDGPEQRLTADNFVGLVNVLDEYATVASFATEAQQQGRRAQALNASNSPVVDRGRKAVDMLFDLKRFWSKMEPSAQGWRQFCLPLLTSLARQSWNTSREIRHTAIVHLQRIILGPHLLLNQEDQSQVEELFNRVLFHLLDELVKPQVFLRDPMGMSETRLRASALLCKAFMHLEAREGQNADIRVLWIQVLDLLDRYMNIDRRDQLHEAIPESLKNVVLVMNATGLLVPTPPGEDQRDDRQKALWAATHERIDRFLPGFLVEVLPPPAILVAPAPTPTPAPTQPPEA
;
A
#
# COMPACT_ATOMS: atom_id res chain seq x y z
N MET A 1 -45.88 37.71 17.53
CA MET A 1 -44.44 37.53 17.19
C MET A 1 -43.56 38.02 18.33
N ASP A 2 -43.58 39.31 18.67
CA ASP A 2 -42.71 39.86 19.73
C ASP A 2 -42.92 39.21 21.10
N MET A 3 -44.17 38.87 21.43
CA MET A 3 -44.48 38.13 22.66
C MET A 3 -43.75 36.78 22.71
N PHE A 4 -43.83 35.96 21.65
CA PHE A 4 -43.16 34.65 21.59
C PHE A 4 -41.63 34.79 21.64
N LYS A 5 -41.06 35.77 20.94
CA LYS A 5 -39.62 36.08 21.00
C LYS A 5 -39.09 36.34 22.40
N VAL A 6 -39.90 36.93 23.28
CA VAL A 6 -39.50 37.24 24.66
C VAL A 6 -39.71 36.05 25.60
N VAL A 7 -40.76 35.25 25.40
CA VAL A 7 -41.21 34.25 26.40
C VAL A 7 -40.91 32.80 26.04
N TRP A 8 -40.42 32.51 24.82
CA TRP A 8 -40.31 31.13 24.34
C TRP A 8 -39.47 30.23 25.26
N LYS A 9 -38.41 30.74 25.89
CA LYS A 9 -37.58 29.95 26.83
C LYS A 9 -38.40 29.47 28.02
N GLN A 10 -39.15 30.37 28.67
CA GLN A 10 -39.99 29.98 29.80
C GLN A 10 -41.15 29.09 29.34
N VAL A 11 -41.72 29.34 28.16
CA VAL A 11 -42.80 28.52 27.60
C VAL A 11 -42.33 27.11 27.32
N VAL A 12 -41.23 26.92 26.58
CA VAL A 12 -40.69 25.59 26.28
C VAL A 12 -40.22 24.89 27.56
N SER A 13 -39.61 25.61 28.51
CA SER A 13 -39.23 25.04 29.82
C SER A 13 -40.45 24.58 30.61
N ALA A 14 -41.54 25.36 30.61
CA ALA A 14 -42.78 24.98 31.29
C ALA A 14 -43.46 23.80 30.61
N ILE A 15 -43.45 23.75 29.28
CA ILE A 15 -43.94 22.61 28.50
C ILE A 15 -43.09 21.37 28.78
N ALA A 16 -41.76 21.49 28.81
CA ALA A 16 -40.85 20.41 29.14
C ALA A 16 -41.01 19.91 30.57
N TYR A 17 -41.13 20.82 31.54
CA TYR A 17 -41.43 20.47 32.92
C TYR A 17 -42.78 19.77 33.04
N ALA A 18 -43.81 20.29 32.36
CA ALA A 18 -45.13 19.67 32.37
C ALA A 18 -45.08 18.28 31.74
N PHE A 19 -44.38 18.16 30.61
CA PHE A 19 -44.15 16.89 29.95
C PHE A 19 -43.44 15.92 30.89
N ILE A 20 -42.31 16.28 31.51
CA ILE A 20 -41.48 15.41 32.36
C ILE A 20 -42.15 15.06 33.70
N THR A 21 -42.90 15.98 34.30
CA THR A 21 -43.37 15.84 35.69
C THR A 21 -44.77 15.22 35.81
N PHE A 22 -45.69 15.53 34.90
CA PHE A 22 -47.07 15.04 35.01
C PHE A 22 -47.25 13.67 34.33
N GLU A 23 -48.18 12.88 34.87
CA GLU A 23 -48.59 11.56 34.34
C GLU A 23 -49.98 11.58 33.69
N ASP A 24 -50.67 12.73 33.72
CA ASP A 24 -52.00 12.91 33.15
C ASP A 24 -51.92 12.99 31.60
N ASP A 25 -52.61 12.07 30.92
CA ASP A 25 -52.63 11.95 29.45
C ASP A 25 -53.04 13.26 28.77
N TYR A 26 -54.02 13.98 29.31
CA TYR A 26 -54.46 15.25 28.75
C TYR A 26 -53.37 16.33 28.86
N ILE A 27 -52.64 16.38 29.99
CA ILE A 27 -51.52 17.31 30.16
C ILE A 27 -50.37 16.95 29.21
N ILE A 28 -50.08 15.65 29.04
CA ILE A 28 -49.04 15.17 28.13
C ILE A 28 -49.39 15.51 26.68
N GLU A 29 -50.61 15.21 26.21
CA GLU A 29 -51.08 15.57 24.87
C GLU A 29 -50.99 17.09 24.63
N ARG A 30 -51.40 17.89 25.63
CA ARG A 30 -51.28 19.35 25.59
C ARG A 30 -49.83 19.81 25.50
N ALA A 31 -48.90 19.15 26.20
CA ALA A 31 -47.48 19.44 26.14
C ALA A 31 -46.89 19.07 24.76
N ILE A 32 -47.27 17.93 24.19
CA ILE A 32 -46.85 17.50 22.84
C ILE A 32 -47.36 18.48 21.78
N ALA A 33 -48.63 18.87 21.87
CA ALA A 33 -49.19 19.90 21.00
C ALA A 33 -48.42 21.22 21.18
N GLY A 34 -48.07 21.57 22.41
CA GLY A 34 -47.24 22.72 22.74
C GLY A 34 -45.85 22.68 22.08
N PHE A 35 -45.14 21.56 22.16
CA PHE A 35 -43.85 21.37 21.50
C PHE A 35 -43.97 21.48 19.98
N LYS A 36 -44.96 20.81 19.37
CA LYS A 36 -45.21 20.90 17.92
C LYS A 36 -45.55 22.34 17.49
N GLN A 37 -46.33 23.06 18.28
CA GLN A 37 -46.65 24.47 18.02
C GLN A 37 -45.41 25.34 18.16
N CYS A 38 -44.59 25.15 19.19
CA CYS A 38 -43.33 25.87 19.36
C CYS A 38 -42.39 25.61 18.18
N ALA A 39 -42.23 24.37 17.74
CA ALA A 39 -41.43 24.00 16.58
C ALA A 39 -41.99 24.59 15.27
N THR A 40 -43.32 24.61 15.11
CA THR A 40 -43.97 25.21 13.94
C THR A 40 -43.77 26.72 13.89
N LEU A 41 -43.96 27.41 15.02
CA LEU A 41 -43.71 28.85 15.13
C LEU A 41 -42.22 29.16 14.97
N ALA A 42 -41.34 28.31 15.52
CA ALA A 42 -39.90 28.41 15.34
C ALA A 42 -39.53 28.36 13.87
N ARG A 43 -40.05 27.39 13.12
CA ARG A 43 -39.85 27.29 11.67
C ARG A 43 -40.42 28.49 10.93
N GLN A 44 -41.65 28.89 11.22
CA GLN A 44 -42.32 29.99 10.51
C GLN A 44 -41.62 31.34 10.73
N TYR A 45 -41.08 31.57 11.92
CA TYR A 45 -40.43 32.83 12.28
C TYR A 45 -38.90 32.79 12.18
N GLN A 46 -38.32 31.70 11.68
CA GLN A 46 -36.87 31.49 11.69
C GLN A 46 -36.31 31.79 13.09
N MET A 47 -36.91 31.13 14.10
CA MET A 47 -36.49 31.11 15.51
C MET A 47 -35.95 29.71 15.93
N PRO A 48 -34.90 29.26 15.26
CA PRO A 48 -34.14 28.02 15.53
C PRO A 48 -33.67 27.84 16.98
N ASP A 49 -33.49 28.90 17.78
CA ASP A 49 -33.08 28.79 19.19
C ASP A 49 -34.12 28.00 19.98
N VAL A 50 -35.38 28.22 19.60
CA VAL A 50 -36.54 27.52 20.14
C VAL A 50 -36.48 26.07 19.73
N PHE A 51 -36.17 25.79 18.46
CA PHE A 51 -36.11 24.44 17.92
C PHE A 51 -35.03 23.60 18.62
N ASP A 52 -33.84 24.17 18.77
CA ASP A 52 -32.71 23.60 19.49
C ASP A 52 -33.05 23.28 20.95
N TYR A 53 -33.65 24.24 21.64
CA TYR A 53 -34.02 24.05 23.04
C TYR A 53 -35.12 22.99 23.22
N VAL A 54 -36.04 22.88 22.25
CA VAL A 54 -37.03 21.79 22.19
C VAL A 54 -36.34 20.45 22.03
N VAL A 55 -35.35 20.34 21.13
CA VAL A 55 -34.57 19.12 20.89
C VAL A 55 -33.83 18.69 22.15
N VAL A 56 -33.10 19.60 22.81
CA VAL A 56 -32.38 19.33 24.06
C VAL A 56 -33.33 18.93 25.20
N SER A 57 -34.47 19.61 25.31
CA SER A 57 -35.44 19.30 26.37
C SER A 57 -36.08 17.92 26.18
N LEU A 58 -36.39 17.54 24.94
CA LEU A 58 -36.99 16.25 24.63
C LEU A 58 -35.97 15.11 24.66
N SER A 59 -34.72 15.33 24.24
CA SER A 59 -33.66 14.30 24.25
C SER A 59 -33.42 13.76 25.67
N GLN A 60 -33.38 14.65 26.67
CA GLN A 60 -33.27 14.29 28.09
C GLN A 60 -34.46 13.47 28.61
N ALA A 61 -35.65 13.67 28.05
CA ALA A 61 -36.85 12.96 28.43
C ALA A 61 -37.01 11.59 27.75
N THR A 62 -36.22 11.28 26.71
CA THR A 62 -36.31 10.00 25.98
C THR A 62 -35.83 8.81 26.79
N GLY A 63 -34.82 8.99 27.65
CA GLY A 63 -34.10 7.89 28.28
C GLY A 63 -33.21 7.09 27.32
N LEU A 64 -32.93 7.61 26.12
CA LEU A 64 -32.04 7.01 25.11
C LEU A 64 -30.60 7.54 25.17
N LEU A 65 -30.33 8.59 25.96
CA LEU A 65 -28.97 9.09 26.20
C LEU A 65 -28.28 8.20 27.24
N SER A 66 -26.97 7.97 27.08
CA SER A 66 -26.20 7.17 28.02
C SER A 66 -25.52 8.05 29.06
N GLU A 67 -25.53 7.65 30.34
CA GLU A 67 -24.81 8.36 31.40
C GLU A 67 -23.32 7.96 31.49
N SER A 68 -22.91 6.92 30.75
CA SER A 68 -21.52 6.42 30.73
C SER A 68 -21.13 5.86 29.36
N LEU A 69 -19.83 5.81 29.06
CA LEU A 69 -19.29 5.19 27.85
C LEU A 69 -18.92 3.73 28.17
N PRO A 70 -19.80 2.73 27.94
CA PRO A 70 -19.49 1.35 28.27
C PRO A 70 -18.32 0.84 27.42
N SER A 71 -17.35 0.21 28.09
CA SER A 71 -16.08 -0.22 27.49
C SER A 71 -16.20 -1.53 26.69
N GLN A 72 -17.21 -2.37 26.96
CA GLN A 72 -17.41 -3.68 26.32
C GLN A 72 -18.90 -3.96 26.16
N VAL A 73 -19.30 -4.52 25.00
CA VAL A 73 -20.69 -4.90 24.71
C VAL A 73 -21.10 -6.14 25.53
N PRO A 74 -22.07 -6.03 26.46
CA PRO A 74 -22.56 -7.16 27.25
C PRO A 74 -23.15 -8.28 26.37
N ASN A 75 -23.25 -9.51 26.91
CA ASN A 75 -23.85 -10.62 26.18
C ASN A 75 -25.37 -10.54 26.32
N PHE A 76 -26.02 -9.94 25.34
CA PHE A 76 -27.47 -9.84 25.34
C PHE A 76 -28.10 -11.16 24.84
N PRO A 77 -29.15 -11.68 25.50
CA PRO A 77 -29.90 -12.82 24.99
C PRO A 77 -30.51 -12.52 23.62
N VAL A 78 -30.45 -13.51 22.73
CA VAL A 78 -31.09 -13.46 21.40
C VAL A 78 -32.21 -14.49 21.35
N VAL A 79 -33.43 -14.04 21.06
CA VAL A 79 -34.64 -14.86 21.00
C VAL A 79 -35.18 -14.83 19.56
N GLU A 80 -35.65 -15.96 19.03
CA GLU A 80 -36.34 -15.96 17.73
C GLU A 80 -37.83 -15.66 17.93
N VAL A 81 -38.33 -14.60 17.32
CA VAL A 81 -39.75 -14.21 17.31
C VAL A 81 -40.17 -14.03 15.85
N ASP A 82 -41.21 -14.74 15.41
CA ASP A 82 -41.74 -14.68 14.03
C ASP A 82 -40.68 -14.88 12.92
N GLY A 83 -39.65 -15.68 13.18
CA GLY A 83 -38.56 -15.95 12.23
C GLY A 83 -37.51 -14.84 12.14
N GLN A 84 -37.53 -13.86 13.05
CA GLN A 84 -36.51 -12.82 13.21
C GLN A 84 -35.77 -13.00 14.53
N SER A 85 -34.44 -12.86 14.50
CA SER A 85 -33.60 -12.87 15.69
C SER A 85 -33.70 -11.53 16.41
N LEU A 86 -34.17 -11.56 17.65
CA LEU A 86 -34.39 -10.40 18.50
C LEU A 86 -33.36 -10.33 19.62
N THR A 87 -32.56 -9.27 19.67
CA THR A 87 -31.62 -9.02 20.79
C THR A 87 -32.35 -8.32 21.93
N VAL A 88 -32.45 -8.99 23.08
CA VAL A 88 -33.10 -8.45 24.29
C VAL A 88 -32.04 -7.83 25.19
N SER A 89 -31.97 -6.49 25.19
CA SER A 89 -30.97 -5.75 25.96
C SER A 89 -31.60 -5.04 27.17
N THR A 90 -30.78 -4.68 28.15
CA THR A 90 -31.27 -3.93 29.32
C THR A 90 -31.88 -2.58 28.94
N LEU A 91 -31.39 -1.94 27.87
CA LEU A 91 -31.96 -0.71 27.35
C LEU A 91 -33.31 -0.97 26.70
N SER A 92 -33.43 -2.02 25.86
CA SER A 92 -34.69 -2.32 25.17
C SER A 92 -35.81 -2.69 26.13
N VAL A 93 -35.51 -3.42 27.21
CA VAL A 93 -36.50 -3.73 28.24
C VAL A 93 -36.91 -2.45 28.99
N LYS A 94 -35.94 -1.66 29.50
CA LYS A 94 -36.23 -0.42 30.24
C LYS A 94 -36.99 0.59 29.40
N PHE A 95 -36.57 0.82 28.17
CA PHE A 95 -37.25 1.73 27.25
C PHE A 95 -38.64 1.22 26.85
N GLY A 96 -38.80 -0.10 26.69
CA GLY A 96 -40.09 -0.75 26.44
C GLY A 96 -41.13 -0.49 27.52
N THR A 97 -40.70 -0.46 28.78
CA THR A 97 -41.57 -0.08 29.91
C THR A 97 -41.78 1.42 30.07
N ASN A 98 -40.94 2.24 29.43
CA ASN A 98 -40.97 3.71 29.54
C ASN A 98 -41.84 4.34 28.44
N PHE A 99 -43.17 4.22 28.57
CA PHE A 99 -44.13 4.80 27.62
C PHE A 99 -43.90 6.30 27.36
N LYS A 100 -43.54 7.03 28.41
CA LYS A 100 -43.25 8.46 28.34
C LYS A 100 -41.99 8.78 27.54
N GLY A 101 -40.93 8.00 27.73
CA GLY A 101 -39.70 8.09 26.95
C GLY A 101 -39.90 7.74 25.48
N GLN A 102 -40.71 6.71 25.20
CA GLN A 102 -41.12 6.36 23.83
C GLN A 102 -41.87 7.52 23.16
N LEU A 103 -42.84 8.10 23.86
CA LEU A 103 -43.59 9.25 23.35
C LEU A 103 -42.68 10.47 23.13
N ALA A 104 -41.73 10.73 24.04
CA ALA A 104 -40.73 11.78 23.88
C ALA A 104 -39.86 11.56 22.64
N ALA A 105 -39.40 10.32 22.41
CA ALA A 105 -38.59 9.96 21.25
C ALA A 105 -39.38 10.15 19.95
N VAL A 106 -40.62 9.65 19.88
CA VAL A 106 -41.49 9.83 18.72
C VAL A 106 -41.76 11.30 18.44
N VAL A 107 -42.01 12.12 19.46
CA VAL A 107 -42.23 13.57 19.28
C VAL A 107 -40.95 14.27 18.83
N LEU A 108 -39.81 13.96 19.45
CA LEU A 108 -38.50 14.51 19.10
C LEU A 108 -38.17 14.23 17.63
N PHE A 109 -38.17 12.96 17.23
CA PHE A 109 -37.80 12.59 15.87
C PHE A 109 -38.82 13.03 14.83
N ASN A 110 -40.12 13.16 15.18
CA ASN A 110 -41.09 13.80 14.29
C ASN A 110 -40.87 15.31 14.13
N ILE A 111 -40.37 16.00 15.16
CA ILE A 111 -40.02 17.42 15.08
C ILE A 111 -38.74 17.58 14.25
N VAL A 112 -37.73 16.74 14.45
CA VAL A 112 -36.45 16.80 13.71
C VAL A 112 -36.63 16.39 12.24
N ASN A 113 -37.40 15.34 11.96
CA ASN A 113 -37.71 14.91 10.60
C ASN A 113 -38.46 16.02 9.82
N GLY A 114 -37.88 16.46 8.72
CA GLY A 114 -38.42 17.54 7.88
C GLY A 114 -38.07 18.95 8.36
N ASN A 115 -37.25 19.08 9.41
CA ASN A 115 -36.72 20.33 9.94
C ASN A 115 -35.20 20.27 10.22
N GLY A 116 -34.45 19.35 9.62
CA GLY A 116 -33.00 19.21 9.87
C GLY A 116 -32.20 20.52 9.69
N HIS A 117 -32.55 21.34 8.70
CA HIS A 117 -31.96 22.68 8.52
C HIS A 117 -32.24 23.66 9.66
N ALA A 118 -33.31 23.48 10.42
CA ALA A 118 -33.74 24.37 11.50
C ALA A 118 -32.96 24.17 12.81
N LEU A 119 -32.23 23.05 12.96
CA LEU A 119 -31.25 22.83 14.03
C LEU A 119 -30.08 23.84 14.00
N ARG A 120 -30.05 24.72 12.99
CA ARG A 120 -28.93 25.60 12.67
C ARG A 120 -29.12 27.03 13.13
N GLU A 121 -30.24 27.65 12.81
CA GLU A 121 -30.25 29.12 12.70
C GLU A 121 -30.13 29.81 14.10
N GLY A 122 -30.06 29.03 15.20
CA GLY A 122 -30.42 29.33 16.58
C GLY A 122 -30.14 30.77 16.95
N TRP A 123 -28.83 30.96 16.86
CA TRP A 123 -28.10 32.05 17.43
C TRP A 123 -27.54 32.97 16.33
N THR A 124 -28.11 32.94 15.11
CA THR A 124 -27.63 33.73 13.95
C THR A 124 -27.74 35.24 14.13
N GLN A 125 -28.34 35.71 15.24
CA GLN A 125 -28.34 37.12 15.63
C GLN A 125 -27.15 37.52 16.52
N VAL A 126 -26.04 36.78 16.48
CA VAL A 126 -24.71 37.28 16.89
C VAL A 126 -23.75 37.13 15.71
N ARG A 127 -23.73 38.14 14.84
CA ARG A 127 -22.64 38.34 13.87
C ARG A 127 -21.34 38.55 14.64
N GLY A 128 -20.53 37.51 14.75
CA GLY A 128 -19.18 37.59 15.28
C GLY A 128 -18.46 36.25 15.18
N SER A 129 -17.57 36.13 14.20
CA SER A 129 -16.67 35.00 13.93
C SER A 129 -15.97 34.49 15.19
N SER A 130 -16.56 33.53 15.89
CA SER A 130 -15.93 32.96 17.09
C SER A 130 -16.35 31.51 17.28
N LYS A 131 -15.36 30.66 17.54
CA LYS A 131 -15.40 29.20 17.77
C LYS A 131 -16.51 28.72 18.74
N LEU A 132 -17.15 29.64 19.47
CA LEU A 132 -18.22 29.38 20.42
C LEU A 132 -19.55 29.00 19.75
N ALA A 133 -19.94 29.65 18.64
CA ALA A 133 -21.20 29.34 17.96
C ALA A 133 -21.21 27.93 17.36
N LEU A 134 -20.06 27.55 16.76
CA LEU A 134 -19.81 26.18 16.30
C LEU A 134 -19.83 25.17 17.44
N LYS A 135 -19.26 25.51 18.59
CA LYS A 135 -19.27 24.64 19.78
C LYS A 135 -20.68 24.41 20.32
N LEU A 136 -21.59 25.39 20.25
CA LEU A 136 -22.98 25.20 20.66
C LEU A 136 -23.80 24.37 19.65
N LEU A 137 -23.66 24.63 18.34
CA LEU A 137 -24.34 23.83 17.30
C LEU A 137 -23.91 22.36 17.35
N MET A 138 -22.65 22.11 17.68
CA MET A 138 -22.11 20.77 17.89
C MET A 138 -22.84 20.02 19.00
N ILE A 139 -23.20 20.68 20.12
CA ILE A 139 -23.86 20.03 21.27
C ILE A 139 -25.20 19.38 20.90
N HIS A 140 -25.98 20.00 20.00
CA HIS A 140 -27.30 19.49 19.65
C HIS A 140 -27.23 18.25 18.75
N TYR A 141 -26.36 18.29 17.73
CA TYR A 141 -26.11 17.12 16.89
C TYR A 141 -25.43 16.00 17.68
N ILE A 142 -24.57 16.33 18.65
CA ILE A 142 -23.96 15.36 19.56
C ILE A 142 -25.06 14.53 20.24
N GLN A 143 -26.10 15.14 20.81
CA GLN A 143 -27.17 14.38 21.49
C GLN A 143 -27.92 13.43 20.53
N ILE A 144 -28.15 13.84 19.29
CA ILE A 144 -28.80 12.99 18.28
C ILE A 144 -27.91 11.78 17.97
N PHE A 145 -26.63 12.02 17.70
CA PHE A 145 -25.69 10.95 17.38
C PHE A 145 -25.32 10.08 18.58
N GLU A 146 -25.36 10.61 19.80
CA GLU A 146 -25.19 9.87 21.05
C GLU A 146 -26.35 8.89 21.27
N MET A 147 -27.59 9.29 20.97
CA MET A 147 -28.72 8.35 20.93
C MET A 147 -28.51 7.28 19.86
N PHE A 148 -28.00 7.61 18.68
CA PHE A 148 -27.70 6.60 17.64
C PHE A 148 -26.62 5.63 18.09
N GLU A 149 -25.55 6.14 18.72
CA GLU A 149 -24.50 5.33 19.30
C GLU A 149 -25.06 4.37 20.37
N ASN A 150 -25.92 4.85 21.26
CA ASN A 150 -26.50 4.03 22.32
C ASN A 150 -27.44 2.96 21.73
N LEU A 151 -28.28 3.33 20.76
CA LEU A 151 -29.12 2.39 20.02
C LEU A 151 -28.29 1.37 19.23
N PHE A 152 -27.16 1.78 18.64
CA PHE A 152 -26.22 0.90 17.94
C PHE A 152 -25.63 -0.12 18.92
N PHE A 153 -25.12 0.35 20.06
CA PHE A 153 -24.52 -0.48 21.10
C PHE A 153 -25.48 -1.58 21.59
N HIS A 154 -26.78 -1.28 21.62
CA HIS A 154 -27.84 -2.19 22.02
C HIS A 154 -28.49 -2.98 20.87
N SER A 155 -27.95 -2.93 19.65
CA SER A 155 -28.48 -3.63 18.45
C SER A 155 -29.89 -3.21 18.03
N LEU A 156 -30.26 -1.95 18.30
CA LEU A 156 -31.61 -1.43 18.07
C LEU A 156 -31.71 -0.51 16.83
N LEU A 157 -30.60 -0.16 16.19
CA LEU A 157 -30.62 0.64 14.96
C LEU A 157 -31.05 -0.18 13.73
N PRO A 158 -31.70 0.47 12.75
CA PRO A 158 -32.02 -0.17 11.47
C PRO A 158 -30.79 -0.69 10.73
N ALA A 159 -30.92 -1.84 10.07
CA ALA A 159 -29.81 -2.53 9.40
C ALA A 159 -29.06 -1.68 8.36
N ARG A 160 -29.73 -0.74 7.69
CA ARG A 160 -29.10 0.15 6.70
C ARG A 160 -28.08 1.13 7.31
N MET A 161 -28.19 1.43 8.60
CA MET A 161 -27.23 2.27 9.32
C MET A 161 -26.01 1.47 9.81
N LEU A 162 -26.03 0.14 9.71
CA LEU A 162 -24.99 -0.77 10.23
C LEU A 162 -24.01 -1.26 9.16
N GLN A 163 -24.07 -0.66 7.97
CA GLN A 163 -23.38 -1.11 6.77
C GLN A 163 -21.99 -0.48 6.64
N MET A 164 -20.96 -1.32 6.52
CA MET A 164 -19.60 -0.95 6.14
C MET A 164 -19.40 -1.22 4.66
N GLU A 165 -19.06 -0.19 3.90
CA GLU A 165 -18.76 -0.32 2.47
C GLU A 165 -17.29 -0.62 2.25
N ASP A 166 -17.00 -1.62 1.42
CA ASP A 166 -15.68 -2.13 1.15
C ASP A 166 -15.36 -2.20 -0.35
N PHE A 167 -14.06 -2.17 -0.70
CA PHE A 167 -13.66 -2.23 -2.11
C PHE A 167 -13.83 -3.63 -2.71
N LEU A 168 -13.62 -4.67 -1.91
CA LEU A 168 -13.54 -6.06 -2.38
C LEU A 168 -14.80 -6.88 -2.03
N GLY A 169 -15.44 -6.58 -0.88
CA GLY A 169 -16.59 -7.33 -0.36
C GLY A 169 -17.97 -6.69 -0.56
N GLY A 170 -18.06 -5.50 -1.15
CA GLY A 170 -19.32 -4.76 -1.25
C GLY A 170 -19.74 -4.20 0.10
N VAL A 171 -20.84 -4.68 0.68
CA VAL A 171 -21.35 -4.19 1.97
C VAL A 171 -21.28 -5.29 3.02
N SER A 172 -20.71 -4.98 4.18
CA SER A 172 -20.63 -5.87 5.35
C SER A 172 -21.26 -5.21 6.58
N THR A 173 -21.60 -5.98 7.61
CA THR A 173 -22.18 -5.42 8.85
C THR A 173 -21.11 -5.25 9.93
N ILE A 174 -21.22 -4.18 10.73
CA ILE A 174 -20.26 -3.93 11.81
C ILE A 174 -20.39 -5.03 12.87
N PRO A 175 -19.30 -5.79 13.16
CA PRO A 175 -19.35 -6.82 14.18
C PRO A 175 -19.42 -6.18 15.56
N LEU A 176 -20.49 -6.43 16.31
CA LEU A 176 -20.63 -5.92 17.68
C LEU A 176 -19.64 -6.54 18.67
N ARG A 177 -19.04 -7.68 18.29
CA ARG A 177 -18.05 -8.40 19.08
C ARG A 177 -16.93 -8.88 18.19
N ARG A 178 -15.71 -8.95 18.75
CA ARG A 178 -14.58 -9.61 18.10
C ARG A 178 -14.96 -11.09 17.94
N ASN A 179 -15.06 -11.58 16.70
CA ASN A 179 -15.23 -13.00 16.43
C ASN A 179 -14.08 -13.75 17.13
N GLN A 180 -14.36 -14.39 18.27
CA GLN A 180 -13.53 -15.50 18.73
C GLN A 180 -13.78 -16.63 17.73
N PRO A 181 -12.73 -17.29 17.19
CA PRO A 181 -12.95 -18.45 16.35
C PRO A 181 -13.78 -19.46 17.15
N ALA A 182 -14.97 -19.78 16.64
CA ALA A 182 -15.78 -20.85 17.20
C ALA A 182 -14.88 -22.08 17.30
N ARG A 183 -14.58 -22.53 18.53
CA ARG A 183 -13.84 -23.78 18.73
C ARG A 183 -14.63 -24.84 17.98
N ALA A 184 -14.05 -25.39 16.92
CA ALA A 184 -14.64 -26.50 16.20
C ALA A 184 -15.07 -27.54 17.26
N PRO A 185 -16.31 -28.05 17.23
CA PRO A 185 -16.72 -29.08 18.19
C PRO A 185 -15.71 -30.22 18.07
N GLN A 186 -14.99 -30.51 19.15
CA GLN A 186 -14.08 -31.64 19.19
C GLN A 186 -14.91 -32.88 18.88
N ARG A 187 -14.81 -33.39 17.66
CA ARG A 187 -15.32 -34.71 17.29
C ARG A 187 -14.52 -35.71 18.10
N SER A 188 -15.08 -36.17 19.22
CA SER A 188 -14.59 -37.33 19.93
C SER A 188 -15.06 -38.57 19.18
N ASP A 189 -14.28 -38.97 18.17
CA ASP A 189 -14.38 -40.32 17.61
C ASP A 189 -13.90 -41.32 18.67
N GLY A 190 -14.85 -41.92 19.38
CA GLY A 190 -14.58 -42.92 20.39
C GLY A 190 -15.85 -43.68 20.75
N LEU A 191 -15.79 -45.01 20.64
CA LEU A 191 -16.88 -45.99 20.75
C LEU A 191 -17.70 -46.01 22.06
N LEU A 192 -17.56 -45.00 22.94
CA LEU A 192 -18.23 -44.90 24.25
C LEU A 192 -19.13 -43.65 24.39
N SER A 193 -19.30 -42.85 23.34
CA SER A 193 -20.04 -41.58 23.36
C SER A 193 -21.53 -41.71 23.80
N ALA A 194 -22.17 -42.85 23.55
CA ALA A 194 -23.57 -43.07 23.89
C ALA A 194 -23.87 -43.23 25.40
N LEU A 195 -22.84 -43.43 26.24
CA LEU A 195 -23.02 -43.60 27.70
C LEU A 195 -22.63 -42.34 28.51
N SER A 196 -21.91 -41.40 27.89
CA SER A 196 -21.50 -40.14 28.54
C SER A 196 -22.68 -39.17 28.73
N SER A 197 -23.67 -39.22 27.83
CA SER A 197 -24.85 -38.33 27.88
C SER A 197 -25.79 -38.59 29.05
N TYR A 198 -25.74 -39.78 29.67
CA TYR A 198 -26.64 -40.14 30.77
C TYR A 198 -26.00 -40.05 32.16
N LEU A 199 -24.67 -39.91 32.24
CA LEU A 199 -23.92 -39.84 33.52
C LEU A 199 -23.41 -38.44 33.86
N MET A 200 -23.53 -37.46 32.95
CA MET A 200 -23.16 -36.07 33.23
C MET A 200 -24.40 -35.26 33.66
N THR A 201 -24.83 -35.47 34.90
CA THR A 201 -25.62 -34.45 35.64
C THR A 201 -24.67 -33.31 36.05
N PRO A 202 -25.17 -32.07 36.19
CA PRO A 202 -24.46 -30.88 35.73
C PRO A 202 -23.54 -30.30 36.81
N TYR A 203 -22.24 -30.59 36.74
CA TYR A 203 -21.25 -29.78 37.45
C TYR A 203 -19.96 -29.69 36.62
N ASN A 204 -19.57 -28.44 36.33
CA ASN A 204 -18.35 -27.94 35.68
C ASN A 204 -18.42 -27.82 34.14
N SER A 205 -18.15 -26.68 33.50
CA SER A 205 -17.53 -25.43 33.97
C SER A 205 -17.61 -24.34 32.88
N SER A 206 -17.90 -23.11 33.32
CA SER A 206 -17.58 -21.81 32.68
C SER A 206 -18.08 -21.58 31.24
N THR A 207 -19.39 -21.54 31.07
CA THR A 207 -20.03 -20.55 30.20
C THR A 207 -20.71 -19.60 31.17
N GLU A 208 -20.44 -18.29 31.12
CA GLU A 208 -21.32 -17.33 31.81
C GLU A 208 -22.75 -17.69 31.41
N ALA A 209 -23.58 -18.05 32.38
CA ALA A 209 -24.99 -18.35 32.12
C ALA A 209 -25.56 -17.13 31.41
N LEU A 210 -25.94 -17.28 30.13
CA LEU A 210 -26.65 -16.21 29.44
C LEU A 210 -27.88 -15.88 30.29
N PRO A 211 -28.19 -14.60 30.53
CA PRO A 211 -29.45 -14.24 31.15
C PRO A 211 -30.57 -14.79 30.27
N ASP A 212 -31.42 -15.68 30.79
CA ASP A 212 -32.63 -16.09 30.07
C ASP A 212 -33.57 -14.88 30.00
N ALA A 213 -33.93 -14.47 28.79
CA ALA A 213 -34.91 -13.40 28.58
C ALA A 213 -36.31 -13.91 28.95
N THR A 214 -37.06 -13.16 29.76
CA THR A 214 -38.44 -13.51 30.08
C THR A 214 -39.38 -13.12 28.94
N ASP A 215 -40.57 -13.74 28.87
CA ASP A 215 -41.60 -13.34 27.88
C ASP A 215 -41.97 -11.86 27.98
N ALA A 216 -41.95 -11.30 29.20
CA ALA A 216 -42.17 -9.87 29.44
C ALA A 216 -41.01 -9.01 28.89
N ASP A 217 -39.76 -9.47 28.98
CA ASP A 217 -38.62 -8.77 28.40
C ASP A 217 -38.68 -8.76 26.87
N VAL A 218 -39.17 -9.84 26.28
CA VAL A 218 -39.42 -9.95 24.83
C VAL A 218 -40.51 -8.97 24.41
N GLU A 219 -41.66 -8.94 25.10
CA GLU A 219 -42.77 -8.02 24.80
C GLU A 219 -42.32 -6.55 24.92
N ASN A 220 -41.63 -6.18 25.99
CA ASN A 220 -41.08 -4.83 26.17
C ASN A 220 -40.07 -4.48 25.06
N THR A 221 -39.25 -5.43 24.63
CA THR A 221 -38.31 -5.23 23.52
C THR A 221 -39.03 -5.01 22.19
N LEU A 222 -40.14 -5.72 21.93
CA LEU A 222 -40.97 -5.47 20.75
C LEU A 222 -41.57 -4.07 20.76
N CYS A 223 -42.09 -3.60 21.91
CA CYS A 223 -42.57 -2.22 22.05
C CYS A 223 -41.47 -1.19 21.74
N THR A 224 -40.23 -1.46 22.17
CA THR A 224 -39.08 -0.62 21.84
C THR A 224 -38.84 -0.55 20.33
N ILE A 225 -38.87 -1.70 19.65
CA ILE A 225 -38.66 -1.77 18.20
C ILE A 225 -39.76 -1.02 17.44
N ASP A 226 -41.02 -1.18 17.84
CA ASP A 226 -42.14 -0.44 17.24
C ASP A 226 -41.98 1.07 17.40
N CYS A 227 -41.57 1.53 18.58
CA CYS A 227 -41.27 2.93 18.83
C CYS A 227 -40.11 3.43 17.95
N ILE A 228 -39.02 2.66 17.84
CA ILE A 228 -37.85 2.99 17.01
C ILE A 228 -38.23 3.09 15.53
N ASN A 229 -39.06 2.18 15.04
CA ASN A 229 -39.60 2.23 13.69
C ASN A 229 -40.45 3.49 13.47
N ALA A 230 -41.26 3.88 14.47
CA ALA A 230 -42.05 5.11 14.42
C ALA A 230 -41.21 6.39 14.43
N CYS A 231 -39.98 6.35 14.96
CA CYS A 231 -39.03 7.47 14.93
C CYS A 231 -38.45 7.74 13.53
N ARG A 232 -38.55 6.80 12.58
CA ARG A 232 -38.10 6.96 11.19
C ARG A 232 -36.64 7.45 11.08
N PHE A 233 -35.74 6.82 11.83
CA PHE A 233 -34.31 7.20 11.90
C PHE A 233 -33.62 7.28 10.56
N ASP A 234 -34.06 6.46 9.63
CA ASP A 234 -33.44 6.40 8.34
C ASP A 234 -33.86 7.54 7.40
N GLU A 235 -35.07 8.08 7.57
CA GLU A 235 -35.47 9.31 6.89
C GLU A 235 -34.61 10.47 7.40
N LEU A 236 -34.32 10.49 8.71
CA LEU A 236 -33.41 11.46 9.30
C LEU A 236 -31.99 11.29 8.74
N TYR A 237 -31.46 10.07 8.68
CA TYR A 237 -30.14 9.80 8.10
C TYR A 237 -30.05 10.26 6.63
N ALA A 238 -31.08 9.98 5.82
CA ALA A 238 -31.15 10.45 4.44
C ALA A 238 -31.23 11.98 4.32
N GLN A 239 -31.87 12.65 5.28
CA GLN A 239 -31.93 14.12 5.32
C GLN A 239 -30.60 14.76 5.69
N ILE A 240 -29.74 14.10 6.50
CA ILE A 240 -28.42 14.62 6.88
C ILE A 240 -27.58 14.95 5.63
N ILE A 241 -27.65 14.10 4.62
CA ILE A 241 -26.90 14.23 3.36
C ILE A 241 -27.42 15.41 2.52
N GLN A 242 -28.65 15.84 2.75
CA GLN A 242 -29.30 16.95 2.06
C GLN A 242 -29.20 18.27 2.84
N LEU A 243 -28.52 18.27 4.00
CA LEU A 243 -28.32 19.48 4.80
C LEU A 243 -27.54 20.55 4.02
N ASP A 244 -27.80 21.79 4.39
CA ASP A 244 -27.03 22.94 3.96
C ASP A 244 -25.63 22.93 4.59
N LEU A 245 -24.68 23.57 3.93
CA LEU A 245 -23.25 23.46 4.25
C LEU A 245 -22.92 23.61 5.74
N GLU A 246 -23.43 24.64 6.40
CA GLU A 246 -23.11 24.88 7.81
C GLU A 246 -23.69 23.81 8.75
N ALA A 247 -24.91 23.34 8.50
CA ALA A 247 -25.54 22.28 9.29
C ALA A 247 -24.86 20.94 9.06
N LEU A 248 -24.49 20.64 7.81
CA LEU A 248 -23.74 19.45 7.43
C LEU A 248 -22.36 19.44 8.12
N VAL A 249 -21.65 20.56 8.11
CA VAL A 249 -20.35 20.70 8.80
C VAL A 249 -20.49 20.53 10.31
N ALA A 250 -21.57 21.06 10.91
CA ALA A 250 -21.85 20.85 12.34
C ALA A 250 -22.15 19.39 12.67
N ALA A 251 -22.93 18.70 11.82
CA ALA A 251 -23.22 17.28 11.97
C ALA A 251 -21.95 16.42 11.88
N VAL A 252 -21.07 16.69 10.90
CA VAL A 252 -19.80 15.97 10.77
C VAL A 252 -18.86 16.25 11.96
N ARG A 253 -18.81 17.48 12.46
CA ARG A 253 -18.04 17.81 13.69
C ARG A 253 -18.59 17.10 14.93
N ALA A 254 -19.91 16.93 15.04
CA ALA A 254 -20.50 16.20 16.15
C ALA A 254 -20.14 14.70 16.09
N LEU A 255 -20.17 14.09 14.91
CA LEU A 255 -19.70 12.72 14.70
C LEU A 255 -18.21 12.57 15.00
N GLU A 256 -17.40 13.51 14.52
CA GLU A 256 -15.96 13.53 14.81
C GLU A 256 -15.69 13.62 16.31
N ALA A 257 -16.36 14.54 17.03
CA ALA A 257 -16.18 14.72 18.46
C ALA A 257 -16.49 13.43 19.25
N LEU A 258 -17.61 12.75 18.93
CA LEU A 258 -17.96 11.47 19.55
C LEU A 258 -16.93 10.38 19.23
N ALA A 259 -16.52 10.26 17.97
CA ALA A 259 -15.52 9.29 17.57
C ALA A 259 -14.17 9.54 18.25
N HIS A 260 -13.75 10.81 18.32
CA HIS A 260 -12.51 11.27 18.97
C HIS A 260 -12.52 11.02 20.47
N GLU A 261 -13.66 11.25 21.14
CA GLU A 261 -13.83 10.99 22.56
C GLU A 261 -13.61 9.51 22.87
N ARG A 262 -14.23 8.61 22.09
CA ARG A 262 -14.15 7.15 22.29
C ARG A 262 -12.81 6.54 21.89
N THR A 263 -12.00 7.24 21.09
CA THR A 263 -10.71 6.73 20.59
C THR A 263 -9.54 7.52 21.17
N VAL A 264 -9.22 8.66 20.57
CA VAL A 264 -8.02 9.45 20.85
C VAL A 264 -8.01 9.99 22.29
N THR A 265 -9.13 10.54 22.77
CA THR A 265 -9.23 11.05 24.14
C THR A 265 -9.16 9.91 25.15
N ARG A 266 -9.94 8.86 24.93
CA ARG A 266 -9.96 7.67 25.78
C ARG A 266 -8.59 7.00 25.87
N LEU A 267 -7.88 6.88 24.76
CA LEU A 267 -6.51 6.35 24.73
C LEU A 267 -5.55 7.19 25.56
N LYS A 268 -5.63 8.52 25.47
CA LYS A 268 -4.81 9.42 26.32
C LYS A 268 -5.14 9.23 27.79
N GLN A 269 -6.42 9.11 28.16
CA GLN A 269 -6.83 8.89 29.54
C GLN A 269 -6.35 7.54 30.08
N GLU A 270 -6.67 6.44 29.40
CA GLU A 270 -6.33 5.09 29.85
C GLU A 270 -4.82 4.81 29.82
N SER A 271 -4.08 5.39 28.86
CA SER A 271 -2.61 5.25 28.83
C SER A 271 -1.91 5.99 29.98
N HIS A 272 -2.45 7.13 30.43
CA HIS A 272 -1.92 7.84 31.59
C HIS A 272 -2.17 7.10 32.90
N ASP A 273 -3.32 6.43 33.05
CA ASP A 273 -3.66 5.66 34.25
C ASP A 273 -2.79 4.40 34.40
N VAL A 274 -2.49 3.69 33.29
CA VAL A 274 -1.65 2.48 33.30
C VAL A 274 -0.15 2.80 33.52
N GLY A 275 0.29 4.00 33.11
CA GLY A 275 1.69 4.45 33.24
C GLY A 275 2.21 4.56 34.68
N TYR A 276 1.35 4.49 35.70
CA TYR A 276 1.74 4.51 37.11
C TYR A 276 1.91 3.12 37.74
N GLU A 277 1.41 2.03 37.11
CA GLU A 277 1.35 0.71 37.76
C GLU A 277 2.30 -0.35 37.18
N THR A 278 2.75 -0.24 35.92
CA THR A 278 3.68 -1.23 35.34
C THR A 278 4.68 -0.61 34.35
N ALA A 279 5.94 -0.51 34.78
CA ALA A 279 7.09 -0.11 33.97
C ALA A 279 7.60 -1.24 33.05
N ASN A 280 6.71 -1.86 32.26
CA ASN A 280 7.11 -2.71 31.13
C ASN A 280 6.60 -2.04 29.84
N GLU A 281 7.52 -1.82 28.91
CA GLU A 281 7.38 -1.12 27.63
C GLU A 281 6.48 -1.84 26.61
N GLU A 282 5.35 -2.42 27.02
CA GLU A 282 4.32 -2.89 26.10
C GLU A 282 3.34 -1.74 25.84
N SER A 283 3.30 -1.25 24.60
CA SER A 283 2.41 -0.17 24.18
C SER A 283 0.95 -0.55 24.48
N PHE A 284 0.31 0.22 25.35
CA PHE A 284 -1.11 0.05 25.68
C PHE A 284 -1.97 0.03 24.40
N ILE A 285 -2.85 -0.96 24.28
CA ILE A 285 -3.78 -1.13 23.15
C ILE A 285 -5.19 -0.92 23.66
N LEU A 286 -5.91 0.02 23.06
CA LEU A 286 -7.30 0.29 23.38
C LEU A 286 -8.18 -0.93 23.03
N PRO A 287 -9.11 -1.34 23.91
CA PRO A 287 -10.05 -2.42 23.62
C PRO A 287 -10.86 -2.18 22.34
N PHE A 288 -11.30 -3.27 21.71
CA PHE A 288 -12.20 -3.21 20.56
C PHE A 288 -13.52 -2.53 20.94
N ASP A 289 -13.86 -1.45 20.24
CA ASP A 289 -15.10 -0.71 20.40
C ASP A 289 -15.86 -0.65 19.06
N PRO A 290 -16.99 -1.36 18.91
CA PRO A 290 -17.76 -1.34 17.66
C PRO A 290 -18.43 0.02 17.42
N VAL A 291 -18.68 0.81 18.46
CA VAL A 291 -19.30 2.14 18.32
C VAL A 291 -18.36 3.10 17.60
N SER A 292 -17.06 3.05 17.91
CA SER A 292 -16.05 3.86 17.21
C SER A 292 -16.03 3.57 15.70
N ILE A 293 -16.25 2.31 15.32
CA ILE A 293 -16.34 1.91 13.90
C ILE A 293 -17.63 2.46 13.28
N PHE A 294 -18.76 2.37 13.97
CA PHE A 294 -20.03 2.93 13.52
C PHE A 294 -19.94 4.45 13.26
N LEU A 295 -19.39 5.20 14.21
CA LEU A 295 -19.23 6.65 14.08
C LEU A 295 -18.29 7.01 12.92
N LEU A 296 -17.20 6.26 12.76
CA LEU A 296 -16.27 6.43 11.64
C LEU A 296 -16.96 6.17 10.29
N GLU A 297 -17.69 5.06 10.15
CA GLU A 297 -18.42 4.73 8.91
C GLU A 297 -19.53 5.74 8.61
N ALA A 298 -20.25 6.20 9.63
CA ALA A 298 -21.27 7.24 9.46
C ALA A 298 -20.65 8.55 8.95
N MET A 299 -19.54 8.98 9.55
CA MET A 299 -18.80 10.18 9.14
C MET A 299 -18.26 10.06 7.71
N VAL A 300 -17.62 8.94 7.37
CA VAL A 300 -17.10 8.67 6.01
C VAL A 300 -18.25 8.59 5.00
N SER A 301 -19.33 7.89 5.32
CA SER A 301 -20.50 7.73 4.46
C SER A 301 -21.15 9.07 4.11
N ILE A 302 -21.40 9.93 5.11
CA ILE A 302 -21.94 11.28 4.89
C ILE A 302 -20.99 12.07 3.98
N THR A 303 -19.69 12.06 4.27
CA THR A 303 -18.67 12.77 3.48
C THR A 303 -18.64 12.30 2.02
N CYS A 304 -18.74 10.99 1.80
CA CYS A 304 -18.76 10.41 0.47
C CYS A 304 -20.02 10.76 -0.33
N GLN A 305 -21.15 10.92 0.35
CA GLN A 305 -22.44 11.23 -0.28
C GLN A 305 -22.66 12.74 -0.48
N THR A 306 -21.78 13.60 0.06
CA THR A 306 -21.83 15.06 -0.12
C THR A 306 -20.57 15.63 -0.80
N PRO A 307 -20.18 15.16 -2.00
CA PRO A 307 -18.95 15.60 -2.68
C PRO A 307 -18.96 17.08 -3.08
N GLN A 308 -20.11 17.75 -3.06
CA GLN A 308 -20.24 19.19 -3.27
C GLN A 308 -19.68 20.04 -2.12
N HIS A 309 -19.59 19.49 -0.90
CA HIS A 309 -19.16 20.21 0.31
C HIS A 309 -17.82 19.69 0.87
N ILE A 310 -17.08 18.92 0.06
CA ILE A 310 -15.86 18.23 0.50
C ILE A 310 -14.76 19.18 1.00
N GLU A 311 -14.62 20.39 0.45
CA GLU A 311 -13.59 21.36 0.87
C GLU A 311 -13.75 21.80 2.34
N ASP A 312 -14.99 21.92 2.81
CA ASP A 312 -15.30 22.35 4.18
C ASP A 312 -15.32 21.19 5.18
N ILE A 313 -15.69 19.99 4.72
CA ILE A 313 -15.88 18.80 5.56
C ILE A 313 -14.56 18.02 5.71
N TRP A 314 -13.74 17.96 4.66
CA TRP A 314 -12.49 17.20 4.63
C TRP A 314 -11.56 17.50 5.81
N PRO A 315 -11.29 18.76 6.21
CA PRO A 315 -10.38 19.04 7.32
C PRO A 315 -10.82 18.40 8.64
N VAL A 316 -12.13 18.31 8.89
CA VAL A 316 -12.70 17.70 10.10
C VAL A 316 -12.49 16.19 10.08
N VAL A 317 -12.83 15.55 8.98
CA VAL A 317 -12.75 14.08 8.85
C VAL A 317 -11.29 13.62 8.81
N PHE A 318 -10.44 14.36 8.11
CA PHE A 318 -9.02 14.05 7.99
C PHE A 318 -8.29 14.18 9.33
N GLU A 319 -8.66 15.13 10.19
CA GLU A 319 -8.09 15.26 11.55
C GLU A 319 -8.22 13.94 12.32
N HIS A 320 -9.42 13.35 12.32
CA HIS A 320 -9.68 12.08 13.00
C HIS A 320 -9.01 10.88 12.32
N LEU A 321 -9.14 10.74 11.00
CA LEU A 321 -8.49 9.66 10.24
C LEU A 321 -6.96 9.68 10.43
N SER A 322 -6.36 10.86 10.36
CA SER A 322 -4.93 11.05 10.56
C SER A 322 -4.50 10.67 11.98
N ALA A 323 -5.27 11.03 13.00
CA ALA A 323 -4.98 10.65 14.39
C ALA A 323 -4.98 9.13 14.60
N LEU A 324 -5.96 8.41 14.03
CA LEU A 324 -6.02 6.95 14.10
C LEU A 324 -4.85 6.29 13.36
N ILE A 325 -4.57 6.71 12.12
CA ILE A 325 -3.56 6.08 11.27
C ILE A 325 -2.14 6.43 11.72
N SER A 326 -1.92 7.56 12.39
CA SER A 326 -0.63 7.93 12.97
C SER A 326 -0.23 7.06 14.18
N THR A 327 -1.19 6.40 14.83
CA THR A 327 -0.95 5.55 16.01
C THR A 327 -1.62 4.17 15.87
N PRO A 328 -1.36 3.44 14.77
CA PRO A 328 -2.20 2.33 14.33
C PRO A 328 -2.07 1.07 15.22
N THR A 329 -0.97 0.95 15.98
CA THR A 329 -0.73 -0.20 16.87
C THR A 329 -1.52 -0.12 18.18
N GLN A 330 -2.08 1.05 18.51
CA GLN A 330 -2.83 1.29 19.74
C GLN A 330 -4.32 1.01 19.62
N TYR A 331 -4.80 0.68 18.42
CA TYR A 331 -6.21 0.41 18.14
C TYR A 331 -6.41 -1.00 17.57
N SER A 332 -7.67 -1.44 17.54
CA SER A 332 -8.01 -2.70 16.88
C SER A 332 -7.71 -2.64 15.37
N ILE A 333 -7.24 -3.75 14.80
CA ILE A 333 -6.91 -3.81 13.38
C ILE A 333 -8.11 -3.47 12.47
N LEU A 334 -9.32 -3.87 12.88
CA LEU A 334 -10.54 -3.57 12.11
C LEU A 334 -10.79 -2.06 12.06
N LEU A 335 -10.63 -1.33 13.17
CA LEU A 335 -10.79 0.13 13.18
C LEU A 335 -9.79 0.80 12.23
N ILE A 336 -8.53 0.34 12.21
CA ILE A 336 -7.51 0.87 11.31
C ILE A 336 -7.80 0.53 9.85
N GLU A 337 -8.22 -0.70 9.56
CA GLU A 337 -8.67 -1.10 8.23
C GLU A 337 -9.82 -0.19 7.76
N ARG A 338 -10.81 0.06 8.62
CA ARG A 338 -11.92 0.97 8.30
C ARG A 338 -11.48 2.41 8.07
N ALA A 339 -10.51 2.91 8.84
CA ALA A 339 -9.91 4.23 8.61
C ALA A 339 -9.18 4.29 7.26
N VAL A 340 -8.43 3.26 6.89
CA VAL A 340 -7.73 3.17 5.60
C VAL A 340 -8.72 3.10 4.44
N VAL A 341 -9.77 2.28 4.54
CA VAL A 341 -10.82 2.17 3.52
C VAL A 341 -11.56 3.51 3.37
N GLY A 342 -11.95 4.13 4.48
CA GLY A 342 -12.61 5.43 4.48
C GLY A 342 -11.75 6.54 3.86
N LEU A 343 -10.46 6.58 4.21
CA LEU A 343 -9.50 7.53 3.64
C LEU A 343 -9.42 7.36 2.12
N LEU A 344 -9.23 6.13 1.61
CA LEU A 344 -9.13 5.85 0.18
C LEU A 344 -10.43 6.15 -0.58
N ARG A 345 -11.60 5.84 0.02
CA ARG A 345 -12.91 6.19 -0.56
C ARG A 345 -13.08 7.70 -0.71
N ILE A 346 -12.65 8.47 0.30
CA ILE A 346 -12.68 9.94 0.23
C ILE A 346 -11.65 10.45 -0.78
N CYS A 347 -10.45 9.84 -0.88
CA CYS A 347 -9.46 10.21 -1.90
C CYS A 347 -10.01 10.12 -3.33
N LEU A 348 -10.92 9.19 -3.64
CA LEU A 348 -11.60 9.13 -4.96
C LEU A 348 -12.46 10.36 -5.25
N ILE A 349 -12.93 11.06 -4.22
CA ILE A 349 -13.71 12.29 -4.34
C ILE A 349 -12.77 13.50 -4.37
N LEU A 350 -11.75 13.53 -3.50
CA LEU A 350 -10.71 14.56 -3.52
C LEU A 350 -10.03 14.64 -4.89
N ALA A 351 -9.81 13.49 -5.52
CA ALA A 351 -9.22 13.38 -6.85
C ALA A 351 -10.01 14.11 -7.97
N GLN A 352 -11.29 14.41 -7.74
CA GLN A 352 -12.14 15.17 -8.67
C GLN A 352 -12.05 16.68 -8.47
N ARG A 353 -11.41 17.13 -7.37
CA ARG A 353 -11.30 18.54 -6.97
C ARG A 353 -9.84 19.00 -7.08
N PRO A 354 -9.50 19.84 -8.08
CA PRO A 354 -8.13 20.32 -8.25
C PRO A 354 -7.55 21.03 -7.02
N SER A 355 -8.39 21.76 -6.27
CA SER A 355 -8.05 22.44 -5.01
C SER A 355 -7.58 21.49 -3.89
N LEU A 356 -8.04 20.24 -3.91
CA LEU A 356 -7.74 19.22 -2.89
C LEU A 356 -6.77 18.14 -3.39
N ARG A 357 -6.18 18.33 -4.58
CA ARG A 357 -5.24 17.36 -5.19
C ARG A 357 -4.12 16.99 -4.23
N ASP A 358 -3.51 17.98 -3.57
CA ASP A 358 -2.39 17.75 -2.66
C ASP A 358 -2.78 16.93 -1.43
N GLN A 359 -4.06 17.01 -1.01
CA GLN A 359 -4.58 16.22 0.12
C GLN A 359 -4.60 14.72 -0.17
N VAL A 360 -4.70 14.32 -1.44
CA VAL A 360 -4.57 12.90 -1.84
C VAL A 360 -3.16 12.40 -1.55
N TYR A 361 -2.14 13.20 -1.83
CA TYR A 361 -0.74 12.82 -1.58
C TYR A 361 -0.37 12.83 -0.11
N VAL A 362 -0.92 13.77 0.67
CA VAL A 362 -0.81 13.75 2.13
C VAL A 362 -1.43 12.47 2.70
N SER A 363 -2.58 12.06 2.16
CA SER A 363 -3.24 10.80 2.56
C SER A 363 -2.41 9.57 2.19
N PHE A 364 -1.77 9.57 1.03
CA PHE A 364 -0.89 8.47 0.61
C PHE A 364 0.40 8.39 1.43
N ASP A 365 0.99 9.52 1.78
CA ASP A 365 2.17 9.57 2.66
C ASP A 365 1.86 9.01 4.05
N LEU A 366 0.71 9.38 4.61
CA LEU A 366 0.19 8.82 5.86
C LEU A 366 0.05 7.29 5.81
N LEU A 367 -0.47 6.74 4.71
CA LEU A 367 -0.56 5.29 4.50
C LEU A 367 0.83 4.63 4.32
N ALA A 368 1.78 5.33 3.69
CA ALA A 368 3.13 4.82 3.49
C ALA A 368 3.93 4.74 4.81
N GLY A 369 3.52 5.50 5.83
CA GLY A 369 4.09 5.48 7.18
C GLY A 369 3.59 4.34 8.08
N LEU A 370 2.68 3.48 7.61
CA LEU A 370 2.14 2.38 8.41
C LEU A 370 3.22 1.32 8.75
N PRO A 371 3.24 0.76 9.98
CA PRO A 371 4.15 -0.33 10.35
C PRO A 371 3.93 -1.59 9.49
N PRO A 372 4.96 -2.42 9.24
CA PRO A 372 4.86 -3.59 8.36
C PRO A 372 3.74 -4.58 8.71
N THR A 373 3.49 -4.80 10.00
CA THR A 373 2.42 -5.69 10.48
C THR A 373 1.02 -5.18 10.12
N ILE A 374 0.81 -3.86 10.24
CA ILE A 374 -0.45 -3.21 9.89
C ILE A 374 -0.58 -3.10 8.37
N CYS A 375 0.47 -2.68 7.66
CA CYS A 375 0.54 -2.67 6.20
C CYS A 375 0.08 -3.99 5.60
N ASN A 376 0.60 -5.12 6.11
CA ASN A 376 0.21 -6.43 5.62
C ASN A 376 -1.28 -6.73 5.88
N ALA A 377 -1.81 -6.34 7.03
CA ALA A 377 -3.21 -6.57 7.38
C ALA A 377 -4.21 -5.73 6.55
N VAL A 378 -3.82 -4.54 6.09
CA VAL A 378 -4.67 -3.66 5.25
C VAL A 378 -4.28 -3.69 3.77
N ALA A 379 -3.33 -4.54 3.38
CA ALA A 379 -2.69 -4.52 2.06
C ALA A 379 -3.68 -4.66 0.91
N GLU A 380 -4.68 -5.54 1.04
CA GLU A 380 -5.69 -5.77 0.00
C GLU A 380 -6.52 -4.50 -0.25
N GLN A 381 -6.92 -3.79 0.82
CA GLN A 381 -7.70 -2.56 0.72
C GLN A 381 -6.87 -1.42 0.13
N VAL A 382 -5.59 -1.30 0.53
CA VAL A 382 -4.67 -0.32 -0.04
C VAL A 382 -4.46 -0.58 -1.54
N ALA A 383 -4.21 -1.83 -1.93
CA ALA A 383 -4.04 -2.18 -3.34
C ALA A 383 -5.32 -1.89 -4.15
N ALA A 384 -6.49 -2.33 -3.67
CA ALA A 384 -7.76 -2.11 -4.36
C ALA A 384 -8.09 -0.62 -4.51
N GLY A 385 -7.95 0.17 -3.44
CA GLY A 385 -8.19 1.61 -3.46
C GLY A 385 -7.25 2.36 -4.40
N LEU A 386 -5.96 2.04 -4.40
CA LEU A 386 -4.97 2.63 -5.31
C LEU A 386 -5.26 2.27 -6.77
N ILE A 387 -5.61 1.02 -7.06
CA ILE A 387 -5.97 0.57 -8.41
C ILE A 387 -7.21 1.31 -8.91
N LEU A 388 -8.22 1.47 -8.06
CA LEU A 388 -9.44 2.20 -8.41
C LEU A 388 -9.17 3.69 -8.64
N LEU A 389 -8.33 4.31 -7.81
CA LEU A 389 -7.96 5.72 -7.96
C LEU A 389 -7.14 5.94 -9.22
N ALA A 390 -6.13 5.10 -9.46
CA ALA A 390 -5.33 5.15 -10.67
C ALA A 390 -6.19 4.92 -11.92
N SER A 391 -7.13 3.95 -11.91
CA SER A 391 -7.96 3.66 -13.08
C SER A 391 -8.97 4.77 -13.39
N LYS A 392 -9.62 5.33 -12.36
CA LYS A 392 -10.68 6.34 -12.51
C LYS A 392 -10.14 7.76 -12.75
N HIS A 393 -9.01 8.11 -12.14
CA HIS A 393 -8.43 9.46 -12.20
C HIS A 393 -7.04 9.44 -12.83
N LYS A 394 -6.98 9.39 -14.17
CA LYS A 394 -5.70 9.17 -14.87
C LYS A 394 -4.70 10.31 -14.72
N GLU A 395 -5.21 11.53 -14.61
CA GLU A 395 -4.43 12.77 -14.61
C GLU A 395 -3.95 13.18 -13.21
N ILE A 396 -4.35 12.44 -12.17
CA ILE A 396 -4.02 12.85 -10.81
C ILE A 396 -2.51 12.75 -10.56
N ILE A 397 -1.90 11.63 -10.93
CA ILE A 397 -0.46 11.36 -10.79
C ILE A 397 0.25 11.76 -12.08
N SER A 398 1.10 12.77 -12.01
CA SER A 398 1.84 13.28 -13.17
C SER A 398 3.33 13.44 -12.90
N SER A 399 3.73 13.86 -11.69
CA SER A 399 5.12 14.17 -11.39
C SER A 399 5.90 13.00 -10.78
N GLN A 400 7.23 13.07 -10.84
CA GLN A 400 8.11 12.03 -10.30
C GLN A 400 7.90 11.80 -8.79
N THR A 401 7.69 12.85 -8.00
CA THR A 401 7.46 12.75 -6.55
C THR A 401 6.14 12.02 -6.24
N GLU A 402 5.09 12.32 -7.00
CA GLU A 402 3.77 11.69 -6.85
C GLU A 402 3.83 10.20 -7.21
N TRP A 403 4.52 9.86 -8.30
CA TRP A 403 4.76 8.47 -8.68
C TRP A 403 5.57 7.71 -7.63
N ASN A 404 6.57 8.33 -7.02
CA ASN A 404 7.37 7.71 -5.97
C ASN A 404 6.53 7.33 -4.74
N ILE A 405 5.56 8.17 -4.35
CA ILE A 405 4.63 7.87 -3.25
C ILE A 405 3.76 6.66 -3.61
N VAL A 406 3.17 6.66 -4.81
CA VAL A 406 2.33 5.54 -5.28
C VAL A 406 3.12 4.24 -5.36
N PHE A 407 4.36 4.28 -5.87
CA PHE A 407 5.25 3.12 -5.91
C PHE A 407 5.73 2.70 -4.52
N ALA A 408 5.83 3.59 -3.54
CA ALA A 408 6.10 3.20 -2.16
C ALA A 408 4.93 2.39 -1.57
N LEU A 409 3.69 2.83 -1.80
CA LEU A 409 2.51 2.08 -1.37
C LEU A 409 2.35 0.74 -2.10
N LEU A 410 2.60 0.69 -3.41
CA LEU A 410 2.57 -0.59 -4.15
C LEU A 410 3.69 -1.54 -3.70
N ARG A 411 4.79 -1.03 -3.13
CA ARG A 411 5.86 -1.85 -2.54
C ARG A 411 5.47 -2.39 -1.17
N SER A 412 4.77 -1.61 -0.35
CA SER A 412 4.33 -2.08 0.97
C SER A 412 3.31 -3.22 0.91
N THR A 413 2.68 -3.47 -0.24
CA THR A 413 1.75 -4.59 -0.46
C THR A 413 2.40 -5.86 -0.99
N ILE A 414 3.71 -5.86 -1.31
CA ILE A 414 4.37 -6.98 -2.01
C ILE A 414 4.37 -8.28 -1.20
N ASP A 415 4.52 -8.18 0.13
CA ASP A 415 4.57 -9.34 1.02
C ASP A 415 3.20 -10.04 1.17
N HIS A 416 2.11 -9.33 0.86
CA HIS A 416 0.77 -9.88 0.91
C HIS A 416 0.37 -10.53 -0.41
N ALA A 417 0.02 -11.83 -0.41
CA ALA A 417 -0.17 -12.62 -1.63
C ALA A 417 -1.18 -12.03 -2.63
N GLU A 418 -2.42 -11.74 -2.20
CA GLU A 418 -3.47 -11.21 -3.08
C GLU A 418 -3.26 -9.74 -3.44
N ALA A 419 -2.96 -8.88 -2.48
CA ALA A 419 -2.63 -7.47 -2.74
C ALA A 419 -1.47 -7.33 -3.74
N SER A 420 -0.42 -8.13 -3.58
CA SER A 420 0.72 -8.15 -4.49
C SER A 420 0.35 -8.64 -5.90
N ARG A 421 -0.57 -9.60 -6.03
CA ARG A 421 -1.12 -9.99 -7.33
C ARG A 421 -1.81 -8.81 -8.01
N GLN A 422 -2.71 -8.12 -7.29
CA GLN A 422 -3.44 -6.96 -7.81
C GLN A 422 -2.50 -5.80 -8.18
N SER A 423 -1.55 -5.47 -7.31
CA SER A 423 -0.53 -4.43 -7.56
C SER A 423 0.34 -4.76 -8.76
N PHE A 424 0.75 -6.03 -8.92
CA PHE A 424 1.53 -6.48 -10.07
C PHE A 424 0.73 -6.41 -11.39
N GLU A 425 -0.56 -6.75 -11.37
CA GLU A 425 -1.43 -6.61 -12.53
C GLU A 425 -1.57 -5.15 -12.99
N LEU A 426 -1.68 -4.20 -12.05
CA LEU A 426 -1.67 -2.76 -12.37
C LEU A 426 -0.34 -2.36 -13.05
N ILE A 427 0.79 -2.77 -12.49
CA ILE A 427 2.12 -2.49 -13.05
C ILE A 427 2.26 -3.11 -14.45
N HIS A 428 1.77 -4.34 -14.64
CA HIS A 428 1.75 -5.00 -15.95
C HIS A 428 0.94 -4.21 -16.98
N LYS A 429 -0.24 -3.70 -16.60
CA LYS A 429 -1.07 -2.84 -17.46
C LYS A 429 -0.42 -1.50 -17.79
N MET A 430 0.38 -0.94 -16.88
CA MET A 430 1.12 0.32 -17.13
C MET A 430 2.23 0.17 -18.18
N VAL A 431 2.84 -1.02 -18.29
CA VAL A 431 3.93 -1.33 -19.24
C VAL A 431 3.42 -1.88 -20.56
N SER A 432 2.35 -2.69 -20.52
CA SER A 432 1.80 -3.36 -21.70
C SER A 432 1.20 -2.38 -22.69
N ASP A 433 1.26 -2.71 -23.98
CA ASP A 433 0.61 -1.93 -25.03
C ASP A 433 -0.91 -1.91 -24.82
N GLY A 434 -1.50 -0.72 -24.73
CA GLY A 434 -2.95 -0.57 -24.55
C GLY A 434 -3.38 0.80 -24.04
N PRO A 435 -4.69 1.03 -23.85
CA PRO A 435 -5.25 2.30 -23.37
C PRO A 435 -4.92 2.60 -21.88
N GLU A 436 -4.36 1.62 -21.18
CA GLU A 436 -3.92 1.72 -19.78
C GLU A 436 -2.40 1.96 -19.65
N GLN A 437 -1.65 2.00 -20.76
CA GLN A 437 -0.21 2.29 -20.76
C GLN A 437 0.04 3.72 -20.26
N ARG A 438 0.88 3.88 -19.23
CA ARG A 438 1.14 5.18 -18.57
C ARG A 438 2.61 5.47 -18.29
N LEU A 439 3.51 4.81 -19.01
CA LEU A 439 4.94 5.05 -18.82
C LEU A 439 5.34 6.46 -19.29
N THR A 440 5.96 7.23 -18.40
CA THR A 440 6.50 8.57 -18.64
C THR A 440 7.95 8.64 -18.13
N ALA A 441 8.68 9.70 -18.47
CA ALA A 441 10.02 9.93 -17.94
C ALA A 441 10.03 10.02 -16.41
N ASP A 442 8.99 10.61 -15.82
CA ASP A 442 8.83 10.82 -14.39
C ASP A 442 8.67 9.52 -13.59
N ASN A 443 8.04 8.49 -14.16
CA ASN A 443 7.77 7.23 -13.47
C ASN A 443 8.70 6.08 -13.82
N PHE A 444 9.56 6.24 -14.84
CA PHE A 444 10.43 5.18 -15.33
C PHE A 444 11.33 4.60 -14.25
N VAL A 445 12.07 5.45 -13.52
CA VAL A 445 13.02 5.01 -12.48
C VAL A 445 12.28 4.33 -11.32
N GLY A 446 11.15 4.91 -10.90
CA GLY A 446 10.30 4.33 -9.87
C GLY A 446 9.80 2.95 -10.26
N LEU A 447 9.38 2.77 -11.51
CA LEU A 447 8.92 1.49 -12.04
C LEU A 447 10.02 0.44 -12.11
N VAL A 448 11.24 0.82 -12.54
CA VAL A 448 12.41 -0.08 -12.51
C VAL A 448 12.66 -0.58 -11.09
N ASN A 449 12.57 0.30 -10.09
CA ASN A 449 12.76 -0.07 -8.69
C ASN A 449 11.67 -1.02 -8.18
N VAL A 450 10.40 -0.79 -8.54
CA VAL A 450 9.31 -1.70 -8.11
C VAL A 450 9.47 -3.07 -8.75
N LEU A 451 9.74 -3.15 -10.05
CA LEU A 451 9.94 -4.43 -10.74
C LEU A 451 11.15 -5.20 -10.19
N ASP A 452 12.22 -4.48 -9.86
CA ASP A 452 13.36 -5.07 -9.19
C ASP A 452 13.01 -5.66 -7.81
N GLU A 453 12.20 -4.96 -7.02
CA GLU A 453 11.75 -5.42 -5.71
C GLU A 453 10.98 -6.75 -5.83
N TYR A 454 10.09 -6.88 -6.82
CA TYR A 454 9.40 -8.15 -7.10
C TYR A 454 10.36 -9.31 -7.40
N ALA A 455 11.43 -9.05 -8.15
CA ALA A 455 12.47 -10.05 -8.43
C ALA A 455 13.30 -10.37 -7.17
N THR A 456 13.60 -9.37 -6.36
CA THR A 456 14.34 -9.52 -5.10
C THR A 456 13.55 -10.33 -4.06
N VAL A 457 12.25 -10.05 -3.89
CA VAL A 457 11.36 -10.84 -3.01
C VAL A 457 11.28 -12.30 -3.45
N ALA A 458 11.29 -12.58 -4.76
CA ALA A 458 11.37 -13.94 -5.27
C ALA A 458 12.71 -14.64 -4.90
N SER A 459 13.81 -13.90 -4.77
CA SER A 459 15.09 -14.44 -4.26
C SER A 459 14.93 -14.93 -2.83
N PHE A 460 14.38 -14.09 -1.94
CA PHE A 460 14.17 -14.45 -0.54
C PHE A 460 13.20 -15.63 -0.37
N ALA A 461 12.12 -15.66 -1.15
CA ALA A 461 11.19 -16.79 -1.16
C ALA A 461 11.89 -18.10 -1.58
N THR A 462 12.79 -18.04 -2.56
CA THR A 462 13.57 -19.21 -3.00
C THR A 462 14.57 -19.66 -1.94
N GLU A 463 15.26 -18.72 -1.27
CA GLU A 463 16.18 -19.01 -0.16
C GLU A 463 15.47 -19.70 1.01
N ALA A 464 14.31 -19.17 1.42
CA ALA A 464 13.50 -19.76 2.49
C ALA A 464 13.05 -21.19 2.15
N GLN A 465 12.69 -21.45 0.89
CA GLN A 465 12.32 -22.79 0.42
C GLN A 465 13.48 -23.77 0.41
N GLN A 466 14.69 -23.33 0.04
CA GLN A 466 15.89 -24.18 0.03
C GLN A 466 16.35 -24.58 1.45
N GLN A 467 16.11 -23.73 2.45
CA GLN A 467 16.40 -24.00 3.86
C GLN A 467 15.37 -24.95 4.51
N GLY A 468 14.14 -25.01 3.98
CA GLY A 468 13.11 -25.96 4.38
C GLY A 468 13.41 -27.39 3.90
N ARG A 469 13.43 -28.38 4.81
CA ARG A 469 13.76 -29.79 4.53
C ARG A 469 13.02 -30.36 3.30
N ARG A 470 13.78 -30.65 2.22
CA ARG A 470 13.64 -31.68 1.15
C ARG A 470 12.28 -31.99 0.47
N ALA A 471 11.12 -31.57 0.98
CA ALA A 471 9.80 -31.96 0.47
C ALA A 471 9.15 -30.93 -0.48
N GLN A 472 9.71 -29.73 -0.63
CA GLN A 472 9.12 -28.65 -1.46
C GLN A 472 9.91 -28.30 -2.73
N ALA A 473 11.06 -28.93 -2.98
CA ALA A 473 11.88 -28.66 -4.16
C ALA A 473 11.16 -28.95 -5.50
N LEU A 474 10.11 -29.78 -5.48
CA LEU A 474 9.29 -30.10 -6.66
C LEU A 474 8.26 -29.01 -7.02
N ASN A 475 8.03 -28.03 -6.15
CA ASN A 475 7.03 -26.95 -6.35
C ASN A 475 7.65 -25.55 -6.55
N ALA A 476 8.98 -25.42 -6.54
CA ALA A 476 9.68 -24.13 -6.64
C ALA A 476 9.39 -23.39 -7.97
N SER A 477 9.18 -24.12 -9.08
CA SER A 477 8.85 -23.56 -10.39
C SER A 477 7.42 -23.01 -10.49
N ASN A 478 6.53 -23.34 -9.54
CA ASN A 478 5.12 -22.95 -9.55
C ASN A 478 4.77 -21.99 -8.40
N SER A 479 5.77 -21.40 -7.74
CA SER A 479 5.52 -20.39 -6.72
C SER A 479 5.03 -19.09 -7.38
N PRO A 480 3.85 -18.57 -7.01
CA PRO A 480 3.31 -17.34 -7.61
C PRO A 480 4.23 -16.14 -7.40
N VAL A 481 5.02 -16.13 -6.32
CA VAL A 481 6.02 -15.09 -6.04
C VAL A 481 7.19 -15.16 -7.03
N VAL A 482 7.69 -16.37 -7.33
CA VAL A 482 8.78 -16.58 -8.30
C VAL A 482 8.32 -16.28 -9.72
N ASP A 483 7.09 -16.67 -10.08
CA ASP A 483 6.48 -16.32 -11.37
C ASP A 483 6.34 -14.81 -11.56
N ARG A 484 5.88 -14.08 -10.52
CA ARG A 484 5.84 -12.61 -10.53
C ARG A 484 7.24 -12.01 -10.68
N GLY A 485 8.23 -12.52 -9.94
CA GLY A 485 9.64 -12.08 -10.07
C GLY A 485 10.22 -12.31 -11.47
N ARG A 486 9.96 -13.47 -12.09
CA ARG A 486 10.39 -13.75 -13.48
C ARG A 486 9.74 -12.79 -14.47
N LYS A 487 8.41 -12.63 -14.39
CA LYS A 487 7.67 -11.68 -15.23
C LYS A 487 8.15 -10.24 -15.02
N ALA A 488 8.53 -9.85 -13.80
CA ALA A 488 9.08 -8.54 -13.51
C ALA A 488 10.38 -8.28 -14.29
N VAL A 489 11.25 -9.29 -14.38
CA VAL A 489 12.49 -9.21 -15.18
C VAL A 489 12.21 -9.13 -16.69
N ASP A 490 11.20 -9.84 -17.18
CA ASP A 490 10.75 -9.69 -18.58
C ASP A 490 10.22 -8.28 -18.85
N MET A 491 9.43 -7.72 -17.93
CA MET A 491 8.94 -6.34 -18.02
C MET A 491 10.08 -5.31 -17.97
N LEU A 492 11.09 -5.51 -17.11
CA LEU A 492 12.29 -4.67 -17.07
C LEU A 492 12.97 -4.63 -18.44
N PHE A 493 13.08 -5.77 -19.12
CA PHE A 493 13.63 -5.82 -20.47
C PHE A 493 12.76 -5.08 -21.49
N ASP A 494 11.44 -5.14 -21.36
CA ASP A 494 10.49 -4.49 -22.26
C ASP A 494 10.46 -2.96 -22.12
N LEU A 495 10.85 -2.42 -20.96
CA LEU A 495 10.94 -0.96 -20.75
C LEU A 495 11.86 -0.25 -21.75
N LYS A 496 12.85 -0.94 -22.32
CA LYS A 496 13.73 -0.38 -23.34
C LYS A 496 13.01 0.09 -24.61
N ARG A 497 11.82 -0.46 -24.89
CA ARG A 497 11.00 -0.09 -26.08
C ARG A 497 10.55 1.37 -26.03
N PHE A 498 10.55 1.96 -24.84
CA PHE A 498 10.12 3.33 -24.61
C PHE A 498 11.25 4.35 -24.66
N TRP A 499 12.52 3.91 -24.76
CA TRP A 499 13.67 4.81 -24.87
C TRP A 499 13.58 5.76 -26.06
N SER A 500 13.07 5.32 -27.21
CA SER A 500 12.92 6.18 -28.38
C SER A 500 11.85 7.26 -28.21
N LYS A 501 10.90 7.07 -27.28
CA LYS A 501 9.84 8.03 -26.97
C LYS A 501 10.24 9.04 -25.88
N MET A 502 11.27 8.74 -25.09
CA MET A 502 11.77 9.62 -24.02
C MET A 502 13.03 10.32 -24.54
N GLU A 503 13.04 11.66 -24.55
CA GLU A 503 14.03 12.46 -25.28
C GLU A 503 15.49 11.94 -25.18
N PRO A 504 16.21 11.81 -26.31
CA PRO A 504 17.60 11.37 -26.34
C PRO A 504 18.53 12.54 -25.98
N SER A 505 18.43 13.05 -24.75
CA SER A 505 19.45 13.93 -24.21
C SER A 505 20.60 13.08 -23.63
N ALA A 506 21.79 13.67 -23.45
CA ALA A 506 22.90 13.02 -22.74
C ALA A 506 22.53 12.59 -21.31
N GLN A 507 21.48 13.18 -20.71
CA GLN A 507 20.94 12.78 -19.42
C GLN A 507 20.14 11.46 -19.49
N GLY A 508 19.63 11.09 -20.66
CA GLY A 508 18.85 9.87 -20.87
C GLY A 508 19.61 8.58 -20.55
N TRP A 509 20.93 8.57 -20.74
CA TRP A 509 21.79 7.44 -20.33
C TRP A 509 21.68 7.17 -18.82
N ARG A 510 21.94 8.20 -18.00
CA ARG A 510 21.93 8.07 -16.54
C ARG A 510 20.52 7.95 -15.95
N GLN A 511 19.51 8.53 -16.61
CA GLN A 511 18.13 8.49 -16.14
C GLN A 511 17.38 7.20 -16.52
N PHE A 512 17.64 6.64 -17.70
CA PHE A 512 16.84 5.52 -18.22
C PHE A 512 17.65 4.24 -18.43
N CYS A 513 18.77 4.31 -19.15
CA CYS A 513 19.56 3.12 -19.49
C CYS A 513 20.26 2.53 -18.27
N LEU A 514 21.00 3.36 -17.53
CA LEU A 514 21.85 2.91 -16.43
C LEU A 514 21.05 2.25 -15.29
N PRO A 515 19.91 2.80 -14.81
CA PRO A 515 19.12 2.14 -13.76
C PRO A 515 18.57 0.78 -14.19
N LEU A 516 18.10 0.66 -15.45
CA LEU A 516 17.58 -0.58 -16.01
C LEU A 516 18.67 -1.65 -16.11
N LEU A 517 19.84 -1.28 -16.65
CA LEU A 517 20.99 -2.18 -16.78
C LEU A 517 21.52 -2.61 -15.41
N THR A 518 21.60 -1.69 -14.44
CA THR A 518 22.02 -1.99 -13.07
C THR A 518 21.04 -2.95 -12.39
N SER A 519 19.73 -2.77 -12.61
CA SER A 519 18.69 -3.68 -12.11
C SER A 519 18.83 -5.10 -12.72
N LEU A 520 18.95 -5.22 -14.04
CA LEU A 520 19.15 -6.52 -14.70
C LEU A 520 20.47 -7.19 -14.28
N ALA A 521 21.55 -6.41 -14.11
CA ALA A 521 22.80 -6.92 -13.57
C ALA A 521 22.60 -7.45 -12.15
N ARG A 522 21.94 -6.71 -11.25
CA ARG A 522 21.63 -7.17 -9.90
C ARG A 522 20.83 -8.46 -9.87
N GLN A 523 19.80 -8.57 -10.72
CA GLN A 523 18.99 -9.78 -10.82
C GLN A 523 19.73 -10.97 -11.46
N SER A 524 20.91 -10.75 -12.06
CA SER A 524 21.76 -11.80 -12.60
C SER A 524 22.46 -12.65 -11.52
N TRP A 525 22.45 -12.24 -10.25
CA TRP A 525 22.92 -13.04 -9.10
C TRP A 525 21.82 -13.37 -8.07
N ASN A 526 20.54 -13.32 -8.47
CA ASN A 526 19.36 -13.75 -7.70
C ASN A 526 19.45 -15.22 -7.25
N THR A 527 18.78 -15.65 -6.18
CA THR A 527 18.82 -17.08 -5.78
C THR A 527 18.00 -17.99 -6.71
N SER A 528 16.95 -17.47 -7.36
CA SER A 528 16.19 -18.22 -8.36
C SER A 528 16.96 -18.34 -9.68
N ARG A 529 17.23 -19.59 -10.10
CA ARG A 529 17.95 -19.89 -11.34
C ARG A 529 17.24 -19.37 -12.58
N GLU A 530 15.90 -19.45 -12.62
CA GLU A 530 15.10 -18.93 -13.74
C GLU A 530 15.25 -17.41 -13.88
N ILE A 531 15.12 -16.68 -12.76
CA ILE A 531 15.24 -15.22 -12.74
C ILE A 531 16.66 -14.80 -13.15
N ARG A 532 17.70 -15.41 -12.57
CA ARG A 532 19.10 -15.15 -12.96
C ARG A 532 19.36 -15.34 -14.43
N HIS A 533 18.91 -16.48 -14.96
CA HIS A 533 19.15 -16.83 -16.36
C HIS A 533 18.50 -15.81 -17.30
N THR A 534 17.22 -15.50 -17.05
CA THR A 534 16.47 -14.52 -17.82
C THR A 534 17.12 -13.12 -17.73
N ALA A 535 17.54 -12.70 -16.54
CA ALA A 535 18.20 -11.41 -16.33
C ALA A 535 19.50 -11.27 -17.13
N ILE A 536 20.39 -12.28 -17.12
CA ILE A 536 21.63 -12.26 -17.90
C ILE A 536 21.36 -12.22 -19.40
N VAL A 537 20.41 -13.03 -19.87
CA VAL A 537 20.06 -13.07 -21.30
C VAL A 537 19.53 -11.71 -21.75
N HIS A 538 18.67 -11.08 -20.96
CA HIS A 538 18.12 -9.76 -21.25
C HIS A 538 19.19 -8.67 -21.18
N LEU A 539 20.07 -8.70 -20.17
CA LEU A 539 21.21 -7.79 -20.06
C LEU A 539 22.11 -7.88 -21.30
N GLN A 540 22.48 -9.10 -21.70
CA GLN A 540 23.28 -9.34 -22.91
C GLN A 540 22.58 -8.80 -24.17
N ARG A 541 21.29 -9.06 -24.33
CA ARG A 541 20.50 -8.60 -25.49
C ARG A 541 20.36 -7.08 -25.56
N ILE A 542 20.43 -6.39 -24.43
CA ILE A 542 20.41 -4.93 -24.39
C ILE A 542 21.80 -4.37 -24.71
N ILE A 543 22.85 -4.84 -24.03
CA ILE A 543 24.22 -4.32 -24.20
C ILE A 543 24.75 -4.55 -25.61
N LEU A 544 24.49 -5.73 -26.18
CA LEU A 544 24.92 -6.10 -27.54
C LEU A 544 23.87 -5.75 -28.61
N GLY A 545 22.77 -5.10 -28.22
CA GLY A 545 21.68 -4.76 -29.11
C GLY A 545 21.83 -3.37 -29.75
N PRO A 546 21.17 -3.11 -30.89
CA PRO A 546 21.25 -1.81 -31.56
C PRO A 546 20.50 -0.67 -30.85
N HIS A 547 19.75 -0.98 -29.79
CA HIS A 547 18.86 -0.03 -29.10
C HIS A 547 19.52 0.67 -27.90
N LEU A 548 20.79 0.39 -27.63
CA LEU A 548 21.48 0.99 -26.49
C LEU A 548 21.75 2.48 -26.77
N LEU A 549 21.21 3.37 -25.94
CA LEU A 549 21.40 4.83 -26.06
C LEU A 549 22.81 5.27 -25.62
N LEU A 550 23.85 4.74 -26.25
CA LEU A 550 25.23 5.21 -26.06
C LEU A 550 25.54 6.29 -27.11
N ASN A 551 26.03 7.43 -26.64
CA ASN A 551 26.64 8.42 -27.53
C ASN A 551 28.04 7.92 -27.89
N GLN A 552 28.29 7.65 -29.17
CA GLN A 552 29.56 7.12 -29.65
C GLN A 552 30.76 8.05 -29.39
N GLU A 553 30.51 9.33 -29.15
CA GLU A 553 31.53 10.34 -28.83
C GLU A 553 31.80 10.49 -27.33
N ASP A 554 30.97 9.91 -26.45
CA ASP A 554 31.04 10.06 -25.00
C ASP A 554 31.56 8.78 -24.32
N GLN A 555 32.89 8.69 -24.22
CA GLN A 555 33.59 7.57 -23.59
C GLN A 555 33.16 7.35 -22.12
N SER A 556 32.70 8.39 -21.42
CA SER A 556 32.31 8.28 -20.01
C SER A 556 31.12 7.34 -19.80
N GLN A 557 30.22 7.23 -20.77
CA GLN A 557 29.05 6.34 -20.69
C GLN A 557 29.46 4.87 -20.78
N VAL A 558 30.46 4.57 -21.62
CA VAL A 558 31.03 3.22 -21.74
C VAL A 558 31.76 2.86 -20.45
N GLU A 559 32.59 3.77 -19.92
CA GLU A 559 33.25 3.56 -18.64
C GLU A 559 32.24 3.34 -17.49
N GLU A 560 31.15 4.11 -17.44
CA GLU A 560 30.07 3.92 -16.47
C GLU A 560 29.39 2.55 -16.62
N LEU A 561 29.11 2.10 -17.85
CA LEU A 561 28.55 0.79 -18.12
C LEU A 561 29.44 -0.32 -17.55
N PHE A 562 30.74 -0.28 -17.85
CA PHE A 562 31.66 -1.29 -17.36
C PHE A 562 31.77 -1.25 -15.84
N ASN A 563 32.04 -0.08 -15.25
CA ASN A 563 32.27 0.05 -13.81
C ASN A 563 31.02 -0.24 -12.97
N ARG A 564 29.85 0.31 -13.34
CA ARG A 564 28.63 0.22 -12.52
C ARG A 564 27.78 -1.02 -12.81
N VAL A 565 27.93 -1.64 -13.98
CA VAL A 565 27.10 -2.78 -14.40
C VAL A 565 27.92 -4.05 -14.53
N LEU A 566 28.89 -4.10 -15.45
CA LEU A 566 29.58 -5.35 -15.79
C LEU A 566 30.59 -5.78 -14.71
N PHE A 567 31.49 -4.89 -14.31
CA PHE A 567 32.49 -5.18 -13.28
C PHE A 567 31.82 -5.44 -11.93
N HIS A 568 30.82 -4.63 -11.57
CA HIS A 568 30.01 -4.87 -10.38
C HIS A 568 29.35 -6.26 -10.40
N LEU A 569 28.74 -6.66 -11.52
CA LEU A 569 28.17 -8.01 -11.70
C LEU A 569 29.20 -9.12 -11.49
N LEU A 570 30.38 -8.98 -12.09
CA LEU A 570 31.44 -9.96 -11.96
C LEU A 570 31.92 -10.04 -10.50
N ASP A 571 32.15 -8.90 -9.86
CA ASP A 571 32.60 -8.86 -8.47
C ASP A 571 31.60 -9.53 -7.50
N GLU A 572 30.30 -9.31 -7.68
CA GLU A 572 29.25 -9.96 -6.88
C GLU A 572 29.24 -11.49 -7.08
N LEU A 573 29.38 -11.97 -8.32
CA LEU A 573 29.35 -13.41 -8.63
C LEU A 573 30.57 -14.18 -8.08
N VAL A 574 31.67 -13.50 -7.79
CA VAL A 574 32.86 -14.12 -7.14
C VAL A 574 32.68 -14.26 -5.64
N LYS A 575 31.80 -13.48 -5.01
CA LYS A 575 31.61 -13.52 -3.55
C LYS A 575 31.19 -14.94 -3.10
N PRO A 576 31.86 -15.51 -2.07
CA PRO A 576 31.52 -16.84 -1.57
C PRO A 576 30.06 -16.95 -1.13
N GLN A 577 29.51 -15.89 -0.55
CA GLN A 577 28.11 -15.83 -0.10
C GLN A 577 27.13 -16.01 -1.25
N VAL A 578 27.42 -15.43 -2.43
CA VAL A 578 26.58 -15.55 -3.62
C VAL A 578 26.71 -16.95 -4.21
N PHE A 579 27.92 -17.49 -4.28
CA PHE A 579 28.15 -18.85 -4.77
C PHE A 579 27.40 -19.92 -3.95
N LEU A 580 27.38 -19.78 -2.63
CA LEU A 580 26.72 -20.72 -1.73
C LEU A 580 25.19 -20.76 -1.88
N ARG A 581 24.56 -19.75 -2.49
CA ARG A 581 23.11 -19.72 -2.77
C ARG A 581 22.69 -20.74 -3.83
N ASP A 582 23.54 -20.99 -4.83
CA ASP A 582 23.31 -22.03 -5.83
C ASP A 582 24.65 -22.52 -6.45
N PRO A 583 25.37 -23.43 -5.78
CA PRO A 583 26.68 -23.88 -6.26
C PRO A 583 26.66 -24.54 -7.64
N MET A 584 25.53 -25.16 -8.02
CA MET A 584 25.40 -25.89 -9.29
C MET A 584 25.07 -24.95 -10.45
N GLY A 585 24.22 -23.93 -10.22
CA GLY A 585 23.83 -22.97 -11.26
C GLY A 585 24.78 -21.78 -11.41
N MET A 586 25.53 -21.41 -10.36
CA MET A 586 26.36 -20.20 -10.37
C MET A 586 27.61 -20.31 -11.26
N SER A 587 28.15 -21.50 -11.51
CA SER A 587 29.26 -21.70 -12.46
C SER A 587 28.84 -21.32 -13.90
N GLU A 588 27.65 -21.76 -14.31
CA GLU A 588 27.06 -21.39 -15.61
C GLU A 588 26.81 -19.88 -15.71
N THR A 589 26.27 -19.27 -14.64
CA THR A 589 26.06 -17.83 -14.54
C THR A 589 27.38 -17.05 -14.69
N ARG A 590 28.45 -17.49 -14.02
CA ARG A 590 29.79 -16.90 -14.13
C ARG A 590 30.35 -17.00 -15.54
N LEU A 591 30.20 -18.15 -16.20
CA LEU A 591 30.63 -18.36 -17.58
C LEU A 591 29.92 -17.41 -18.55
N ARG A 592 28.61 -17.23 -18.38
CA ARG A 592 27.85 -16.28 -19.21
C ARG A 592 28.26 -14.83 -18.94
N ALA A 593 28.51 -14.47 -17.68
CA ALA A 593 28.94 -13.12 -17.31
C ALA A 593 30.34 -12.78 -17.86
N SER A 594 31.31 -13.71 -17.78
CA SER A 594 32.65 -13.49 -18.35
C SER A 594 32.60 -13.42 -19.88
N ALA A 595 31.81 -14.26 -20.54
CA ALA A 595 31.59 -14.18 -21.99
C ALA A 595 30.91 -12.86 -22.40
N LEU A 596 29.95 -12.38 -21.60
CA LEU A 596 29.32 -11.07 -21.81
C LEU A 596 30.33 -9.93 -21.69
N LEU A 597 31.22 -9.96 -20.69
CA LEU A 597 32.28 -8.97 -20.53
C LEU A 597 33.15 -8.85 -21.79
N CYS A 598 33.68 -9.98 -22.27
CA CYS A 598 34.52 -10.01 -23.47
C CYS A 598 33.76 -9.50 -24.70
N LYS A 599 32.51 -9.93 -24.89
CA LYS A 599 31.67 -9.49 -26.02
C LYS A 599 31.33 -8.01 -25.96
N ALA A 600 31.02 -7.48 -24.77
CA ALA A 600 30.74 -6.06 -24.58
C ALA A 600 31.98 -5.22 -24.89
N PHE A 601 33.17 -5.65 -24.44
CA PHE A 601 34.43 -4.95 -24.73
C PHE A 601 34.71 -4.92 -26.24
N MET A 602 34.59 -6.07 -26.92
CA MET A 602 34.75 -6.12 -28.38
C MET A 602 33.74 -5.22 -29.10
N HIS A 603 32.47 -5.25 -28.68
CA HIS A 603 31.40 -4.51 -29.33
C HIS A 603 31.48 -3.00 -29.13
N LEU A 604 31.98 -2.52 -27.97
CA LEU A 604 31.94 -1.11 -27.59
C LEU A 604 33.28 -0.40 -27.79
N GLU A 605 34.40 -1.06 -27.47
CA GLU A 605 35.74 -0.45 -27.44
C GLU A 605 36.63 -0.90 -28.59
N ALA A 606 36.53 -2.18 -29.00
CA ALA A 606 37.36 -2.71 -30.09
C ALA A 606 36.76 -2.40 -31.47
N ARG A 607 36.60 -1.10 -31.77
CA ARG A 607 36.06 -0.58 -33.03
C ARG A 607 37.16 0.07 -33.88
N GLU A 608 36.98 0.00 -35.20
CA GLU A 608 37.84 0.72 -36.14
C GLU A 608 37.71 2.24 -35.92
N GLY A 609 38.84 2.95 -35.81
CA GLY A 609 38.85 4.40 -35.62
C GLY A 609 38.68 4.88 -34.17
N GLN A 610 38.74 3.98 -33.18
CA GLN A 610 38.65 4.34 -31.77
C GLN A 610 39.88 5.16 -31.31
N ASN A 611 39.64 6.36 -30.79
CA ASN A 611 40.69 7.32 -30.40
C ASN A 611 40.80 7.53 -28.87
N ALA A 612 39.91 6.91 -28.09
CA ALA A 612 39.92 6.98 -26.63
C ALA A 612 41.04 6.12 -26.01
N ASP A 613 41.49 6.48 -24.81
CA ASP A 613 42.50 5.71 -24.08
C ASP A 613 41.83 4.54 -23.31
N ILE A 614 41.75 3.39 -23.97
CA ILE A 614 41.11 2.18 -23.42
C ILE A 614 42.00 1.39 -22.45
N ARG A 615 43.26 1.82 -22.20
CA ARG A 615 44.26 1.03 -21.46
C ARG A 615 43.78 0.66 -20.07
N VAL A 616 43.24 1.63 -19.32
CA VAL A 616 42.78 1.40 -17.94
C VAL A 616 41.67 0.37 -17.91
N LEU A 617 40.67 0.55 -18.77
CA LEU A 617 39.53 -0.36 -18.88
C LEU A 617 39.96 -1.77 -19.29
N TRP A 618 40.87 -1.87 -20.26
CA TRP A 618 41.39 -3.15 -20.74
C TRP A 618 42.16 -3.91 -19.68
N ILE A 619 43.01 -3.23 -18.90
CA ILE A 619 43.74 -3.87 -17.80
C ILE A 619 42.78 -4.38 -16.73
N GLN A 620 41.72 -3.64 -16.41
CA GLN A 620 40.67 -4.10 -15.49
C GLN A 620 39.93 -5.34 -16.02
N VAL A 621 39.65 -5.41 -17.33
CA VAL A 621 39.11 -6.63 -17.96
C VAL A 621 40.06 -7.80 -17.77
N LEU A 622 41.36 -7.62 -18.03
CA LEU A 622 42.38 -8.67 -17.83
C LEU A 622 42.49 -9.10 -16.37
N ASP A 623 42.45 -8.17 -15.42
CA ASP A 623 42.46 -8.45 -13.98
C ASP A 623 41.28 -9.33 -13.56
N LEU A 624 40.08 -9.05 -14.07
CA LEU A 624 38.88 -9.84 -13.78
C LEU A 624 38.94 -11.21 -14.43
N LEU A 625 39.42 -11.33 -15.67
CA LEU A 625 39.59 -12.62 -16.35
C LEU A 625 40.62 -13.51 -15.63
N ASP A 626 41.76 -12.94 -15.21
CA ASP A 626 42.78 -13.62 -14.39
C ASP A 626 42.17 -14.13 -13.09
N ARG A 627 41.42 -13.28 -12.38
CA ARG A 627 40.71 -13.67 -11.15
C ARG A 627 39.72 -14.80 -11.39
N TYR A 628 38.92 -14.72 -12.46
CA TYR A 628 37.89 -15.71 -12.80
C TYR A 628 38.48 -17.08 -13.19
N MET A 629 39.58 -17.08 -13.95
CA MET A 629 40.29 -18.29 -14.37
C MET A 629 40.86 -19.08 -13.17
N ASN A 630 41.13 -18.38 -12.07
CA ASN A 630 41.74 -18.92 -10.87
C ASN A 630 40.74 -19.21 -9.73
N ILE A 631 39.42 -19.06 -9.93
CA ILE A 631 38.40 -19.35 -8.90
C ILE A 631 38.37 -20.84 -8.56
N ASP A 632 38.21 -21.69 -9.58
CA ASP A 632 38.28 -23.15 -9.46
C ASP A 632 38.85 -23.72 -10.74
N ARG A 633 40.01 -24.39 -10.64
CA ARG A 633 40.73 -24.97 -11.79
C ARG A 633 39.97 -26.09 -12.49
N ARG A 634 38.90 -26.61 -11.88
CA ARG A 634 38.03 -27.66 -12.45
C ARG A 634 36.81 -27.09 -13.15
N ASP A 635 36.59 -25.78 -13.07
CA ASP A 635 35.46 -25.12 -13.70
C ASP A 635 35.70 -24.92 -15.21
N GLN A 636 34.62 -24.92 -15.99
CA GLN A 636 34.66 -24.65 -17.44
C GLN A 636 35.26 -23.28 -17.76
N LEU A 637 35.25 -22.36 -16.78
CA LEU A 637 35.90 -21.06 -16.84
C LEU A 637 37.39 -21.15 -17.15
N HIS A 638 38.10 -22.17 -16.64
CA HIS A 638 39.54 -22.30 -16.83
C HIS A 638 39.92 -22.47 -18.32
N GLU A 639 39.09 -23.16 -19.09
CA GLU A 639 39.27 -23.35 -20.54
C GLU A 639 38.60 -22.26 -21.37
N ALA A 640 37.43 -21.78 -20.95
CA ALA A 640 36.65 -20.80 -21.71
C ALA A 640 37.25 -19.39 -21.71
N ILE A 641 37.99 -19.01 -20.65
CA ILE A 641 38.59 -17.68 -20.53
C ILE A 641 39.73 -17.47 -21.53
N PRO A 642 40.74 -18.36 -21.65
CA PRO A 642 41.77 -18.25 -22.69
C PRO A 642 41.19 -18.15 -24.11
N GLU A 643 40.16 -18.95 -24.41
CA GLU A 643 39.50 -18.93 -25.72
C GLU A 643 38.73 -17.62 -25.96
N SER A 644 38.05 -17.11 -24.93
CA SER A 644 37.37 -15.80 -25.01
C SER A 644 38.38 -14.66 -25.18
N LEU A 645 39.51 -14.71 -24.47
CA LEU A 645 40.59 -13.73 -24.54
C LEU A 645 41.25 -13.73 -25.92
N LYS A 646 41.46 -14.91 -26.51
CA LYS A 646 41.99 -15.07 -27.88
C LYS A 646 41.14 -14.31 -28.89
N ASN A 647 39.82 -14.47 -28.80
CA ASN A 647 38.89 -13.74 -29.66
C ASN A 647 38.99 -12.22 -29.49
N VAL A 648 39.09 -11.73 -28.26
CA VAL A 648 39.25 -10.28 -28.00
C VAL A 648 40.56 -9.74 -28.58
N VAL A 649 41.67 -10.43 -28.33
CA VAL A 649 43.01 -10.04 -28.83
C VAL A 649 43.05 -10.02 -30.37
N LEU A 650 42.45 -11.02 -31.03
CA LEU A 650 42.35 -11.07 -32.49
C LEU A 650 41.54 -9.90 -33.05
N VAL A 651 40.42 -9.55 -32.42
CA VAL A 651 39.61 -8.39 -32.83
C VAL A 651 40.39 -7.09 -32.63
N MET A 652 41.06 -6.91 -31.49
CA MET A 652 41.89 -5.71 -31.25
C MET A 652 43.04 -5.56 -32.25
N ASN A 653 43.63 -6.67 -32.70
CA ASN A 653 44.65 -6.64 -33.75
C ASN A 653 44.03 -6.31 -35.12
N ALA A 654 42.88 -6.90 -35.45
CA ALA A 654 42.16 -6.62 -36.70
C ALA A 654 41.71 -5.16 -36.82
N THR A 655 41.30 -4.52 -35.71
CA THR A 655 40.93 -3.10 -35.69
C THR A 655 42.12 -2.15 -35.57
N GLY A 656 43.35 -2.67 -35.53
CA GLY A 656 44.58 -1.87 -35.43
C GLY A 656 44.84 -1.24 -34.05
N LEU A 657 44.11 -1.65 -33.00
CA LEU A 657 44.32 -1.16 -31.63
C LEU A 657 45.54 -1.83 -30.98
N LEU A 658 45.66 -3.16 -31.13
CA LEU A 658 46.74 -3.95 -30.53
C LEU A 658 47.67 -4.48 -31.62
N VAL A 659 48.73 -3.71 -31.91
CA VAL A 659 49.68 -4.03 -32.99
C VAL A 659 50.96 -4.66 -32.43
N PRO A 660 51.33 -5.89 -32.86
CA PRO A 660 52.60 -6.51 -32.50
C PRO A 660 53.80 -5.63 -32.85
N THR A 661 54.88 -5.74 -32.09
CA THR A 661 56.12 -5.01 -32.39
C THR A 661 56.66 -5.43 -33.76
N PRO A 662 56.73 -4.52 -34.75
CA PRO A 662 57.22 -4.88 -36.08
C PRO A 662 58.74 -5.15 -36.04
N PRO A 663 59.27 -6.04 -36.90
CA PRO A 663 60.69 -6.38 -36.95
C PRO A 663 61.59 -5.28 -37.58
N GLY A 664 61.13 -4.02 -37.66
CA GLY A 664 61.77 -2.90 -38.34
C GLY A 664 61.50 -1.54 -37.67
N GLU A 665 61.40 -0.45 -38.44
CA GLU A 665 61.04 0.88 -37.89
C GLU A 665 59.66 0.83 -37.22
N ASP A 666 59.60 1.29 -35.96
CA ASP A 666 58.39 1.23 -35.15
C ASP A 666 57.40 2.34 -35.55
N GLN A 667 56.57 2.04 -36.55
CA GLN A 667 55.52 2.91 -37.09
C GLN A 667 54.28 3.03 -36.18
N ARG A 668 54.29 2.39 -35.01
CA ARG A 668 53.17 2.47 -34.06
C ARG A 668 53.13 3.83 -33.38
N ASP A 669 51.94 4.27 -33.02
CA ASP A 669 51.74 5.44 -32.17
C ASP A 669 52.15 5.12 -30.72
N ASP A 670 52.54 6.13 -29.94
CA ASP A 670 52.92 5.97 -28.53
C ASP A 670 51.82 5.28 -27.70
N ARG A 671 50.56 5.48 -28.08
CA ARG A 671 49.40 4.80 -27.47
C ARG A 671 49.39 3.30 -27.75
N GLN A 672 49.63 2.90 -29.00
CA GLN A 672 49.70 1.50 -29.41
C GLN A 672 50.89 0.79 -28.72
N LYS A 673 52.04 1.48 -28.61
CA LYS A 673 53.22 0.96 -27.89
C LYS A 673 52.90 0.71 -26.42
N ALA A 674 52.27 1.68 -25.76
CA ALA A 674 51.93 1.56 -24.34
C ALA A 674 50.84 0.52 -24.07
N LEU A 675 49.81 0.43 -24.93
CA LEU A 675 48.76 -0.59 -24.82
C LEU A 675 49.34 -2.00 -25.05
N TRP A 676 50.22 -2.18 -26.04
CA TRP A 676 50.91 -3.43 -26.28
C TRP A 676 51.78 -3.84 -25.09
N ALA A 677 52.61 -2.92 -24.56
CA ALA A 677 53.45 -3.20 -23.41
C ALA A 677 52.65 -3.61 -22.17
N ALA A 678 51.58 -2.87 -21.85
CA ALA A 678 50.72 -3.17 -20.70
C ALA A 678 49.96 -4.51 -20.89
N THR A 679 49.47 -4.78 -22.10
CA THR A 679 48.78 -6.04 -22.43
C THR A 679 49.73 -7.23 -22.33
N HIS A 680 50.95 -7.11 -22.88
CA HIS A 680 51.98 -8.14 -22.83
C HIS A 680 52.38 -8.43 -21.39
N GLU A 681 52.73 -7.39 -20.62
CA GLU A 681 53.10 -7.56 -19.22
C GLU A 681 51.99 -8.25 -18.41
N ARG A 682 50.72 -7.87 -18.63
CA ARG A 682 49.63 -8.40 -17.82
C ARG A 682 49.24 -9.83 -18.20
N ILE A 683 49.16 -10.14 -19.50
CA ILE A 683 48.81 -11.50 -19.98
C ILE A 683 49.91 -12.50 -19.64
N ASP A 684 51.19 -12.13 -19.79
CA ASP A 684 52.31 -13.05 -19.53
C ASP A 684 52.36 -13.53 -18.06
N ARG A 685 51.81 -12.74 -17.12
CA ARG A 685 51.69 -13.13 -15.71
C ARG A 685 50.77 -14.33 -15.46
N PHE A 686 49.69 -14.50 -16.23
CA PHE A 686 48.71 -15.57 -16.01
C PHE A 686 48.56 -16.56 -17.17
N LEU A 687 49.01 -16.20 -18.38
CA LEU A 687 49.06 -17.05 -19.57
C LEU A 687 50.39 -16.79 -20.33
N PRO A 688 51.52 -17.32 -19.84
CA PRO A 688 52.83 -17.07 -20.42
C PRO A 688 52.92 -17.61 -21.86
N GLY A 689 53.46 -16.79 -22.77
CA GLY A 689 53.60 -17.14 -24.19
C GLY A 689 52.32 -17.06 -25.05
N PHE A 690 51.16 -16.78 -24.45
CA PHE A 690 49.86 -16.73 -25.14
C PHE A 690 49.81 -15.74 -26.32
N LEU A 691 50.35 -14.53 -26.14
CA LEU A 691 50.33 -13.52 -27.21
C LEU A 691 51.17 -13.92 -28.42
N VAL A 692 52.24 -14.68 -28.23
CA VAL A 692 53.09 -15.18 -29.33
C VAL A 692 52.38 -16.26 -30.13
N GLU A 693 51.57 -17.09 -29.45
CA GLU A 693 50.74 -18.12 -30.10
C GLU A 693 49.59 -17.50 -30.89
N VAL A 694 48.91 -16.50 -30.32
CA VAL A 694 47.73 -15.87 -30.94
C VAL A 694 48.11 -14.86 -32.03
N LEU A 695 49.16 -14.08 -31.82
CA LEU A 695 49.69 -13.08 -32.75
C LEU A 695 51.13 -13.43 -33.11
N PRO A 696 51.35 -14.41 -34.01
CA PRO A 696 52.69 -14.79 -34.41
C PRO A 696 53.42 -13.58 -35.02
N PRO A 697 54.69 -13.33 -34.65
CA PRO A 697 55.46 -12.23 -35.21
C PRO A 697 55.56 -12.37 -36.73
N PRO A 698 55.57 -11.26 -37.50
CA PRO A 698 55.69 -11.33 -38.95
C PRO A 698 56.92 -12.15 -39.33
N ALA A 699 56.75 -13.18 -40.15
CA ALA A 699 57.86 -13.98 -40.63
C ALA A 699 58.89 -13.05 -41.27
N ILE A 700 60.12 -13.05 -40.74
CA ILE A 700 61.25 -12.39 -41.36
C ILE A 700 61.39 -13.05 -42.74
N LEU A 701 61.04 -12.33 -43.80
CA LEU A 701 61.37 -12.72 -45.16
C LEU A 701 62.90 -12.74 -45.25
N VAL A 702 63.50 -13.90 -44.98
CA VAL A 702 64.90 -14.14 -45.30
C VAL A 702 65.01 -13.97 -46.81
N ALA A 703 65.68 -12.89 -47.23
CA ALA A 703 66.00 -12.65 -48.63
C ALA A 703 66.61 -13.93 -49.25
N PRO A 704 66.24 -14.30 -50.49
CA PRO A 704 66.84 -15.48 -51.11
C PRO A 704 68.34 -15.29 -51.18
N ALA A 705 69.08 -16.30 -50.72
CA ALA A 705 70.54 -16.33 -50.75
C ALA A 705 71.07 -15.97 -52.16
N PRO A 706 72.17 -15.21 -52.27
CA PRO A 706 72.71 -14.83 -53.55
C PRO A 706 73.08 -16.08 -54.36
N THR A 707 72.54 -16.17 -55.57
CA THR A 707 72.90 -17.17 -56.59
C THR A 707 74.42 -17.22 -56.80
N PRO A 708 75.05 -18.40 -56.84
CA PRO A 708 76.48 -18.51 -57.10
C PRO A 708 76.79 -18.12 -58.55
N THR A 709 77.78 -17.24 -58.71
CA THR A 709 78.36 -16.78 -59.96
C THR A 709 78.87 -17.97 -60.80
N PRO A 710 78.60 -18.05 -62.11
CA PRO A 710 79.13 -19.13 -62.94
C PRO A 710 80.62 -18.92 -63.23
N ALA A 711 81.39 -20.02 -63.15
CA ALA A 711 82.81 -20.08 -63.47
C ALA A 711 83.09 -19.81 -64.96
N PRO A 712 84.27 -19.25 -65.33
CA PRO A 712 84.60 -18.98 -66.71
C PRO A 712 84.98 -20.27 -67.45
N THR A 713 84.30 -20.55 -68.56
CA THR A 713 84.62 -21.58 -69.55
C THR A 713 85.92 -21.24 -70.29
N GLN A 714 86.90 -22.15 -70.23
CA GLN A 714 88.02 -22.20 -71.17
C GLN A 714 87.54 -22.70 -72.55
N PRO A 715 88.16 -22.25 -73.66
CA PRO A 715 87.82 -22.71 -75.01
C PRO A 715 88.52 -24.04 -75.35
N PRO A 716 87.93 -24.91 -76.19
CA PRO A 716 88.68 -25.96 -76.87
C PRO A 716 89.23 -25.46 -78.22
N GLU A 717 90.31 -26.10 -78.63
CA GLU A 717 91.09 -25.91 -79.85
C GLU A 717 90.31 -26.17 -81.16
N ALA A 718 90.85 -25.53 -82.22
CA ALA A 718 90.64 -25.70 -83.68
C ALA A 718 89.59 -24.79 -84.35
#